data_AF-A0A2M7KSC9-F1
#
_entry.id   AF-A0A2M7KSC9-F1
#
_cell.length_a   1.000
_cell.length_b   1.000
_cell.length_c   1.000
_cell.angle_alpha   90.00
_cell.angle_beta   90.00
_cell.angle_gamma   90.00
#
_symmetry.space_group_name_H-M   'P 1'
#
loop_
_entity.id
_entity.type
_entity.pdbx_description
1 polymer ?
#
loop_
_entity_poly.entity_id
_entity_poly.type
_entity_poly.pdbx_seq_one_letter_code
_entity_poly.pdbx_strand_id
1 'polypeptide(L)'
;MIVATRRFVLMLTLTAAFAAAEEPAGLHLGGQTPFLETAPGPAWALTDALTLEAWVKPEQMSQAGGRILDKSVPGTSEGFVLDTYPGNSLRMIGKDRSPGDRAELPTDRWSHVAAVFSVKEARYQLYLNGKVVANDGKPDMQPLTVCDSPLRIGADSNGGNRYQGWIRRVGVYGRALTDDEILALATSKAESLDGAVAVWDFTKPAKELRFESVAGQQLTLAPPRDWFPDVAPAALAGAAQPPQGEWVLWYRRPAEKWEEALPVGNGKLGAMVFGGVPREHLQFNEDTIWTGQPHSYAHPGAAKFLSEIRRLLTEGKQREAQDLATKEFMSEPLTQKEYQPCGDLWIHFPGQDTASNFRRSLDLDTAVATVEYDADGVRFRREMFASFPDKALVVRLTADRPGKLDCLVRLSSPHREKDTQAESDRELVLTGQVEPGGVRFESRAHVSADGGNVKAEGNALRVSGADAVVIRLVAASNVKSWKELGADPAKRCREALRTSDGKPFEQLLRDHLTDHQALFRRVKLDLGRTAAALKPTAERVAAFGEGHDPQLAALVFQYGRYLLIGCSRPGAEPATLQGVWNPHLDPPWGSKFTCNINTQMNYWPAESTALPECHEPLFAALGELRESGQVTALEHYGARGWVLHHNFDLWRGTAPINHANHGIWVTGGAWLALHLWEHYRFTLDEQFLRDRAYPIMKDAALFFADFLVEDPKTVWLISGPSNSPEQGGLV
;
A
#
# COMPACT_ATOMS: atom_id res chain seq x y z
N MET A 1 26.45 23.56 -27.66
CA MET A 1 25.56 22.50 -28.21
C MET A 1 25.16 21.41 -27.20
N ILE A 2 25.89 21.20 -26.10
CA ILE A 2 25.61 20.16 -25.07
C ILE A 2 24.53 20.57 -24.03
N VAL A 3 24.04 21.81 -24.09
CA VAL A 3 22.96 22.32 -23.21
C VAL A 3 21.56 22.17 -23.86
N ALA A 4 21.47 22.05 -25.19
CA ALA A 4 20.21 21.97 -25.92
C ALA A 4 19.54 20.58 -25.83
N THR A 5 20.34 19.52 -25.71
CA THR A 5 19.86 18.13 -25.65
C THR A 5 19.32 17.73 -24.26
N ARG A 6 19.70 18.47 -23.20
CA ARG A 6 19.22 18.28 -21.82
C ARG A 6 17.78 18.73 -21.58
N ARG A 7 17.22 19.60 -22.43
CA ARG A 7 15.84 20.12 -22.34
C ARG A 7 14.81 19.30 -23.12
N PHE A 8 15.25 18.53 -24.12
CA PHE A 8 14.35 17.84 -25.06
C PHE A 8 13.67 16.58 -24.47
N VAL A 9 14.32 15.91 -23.50
CA VAL A 9 13.85 14.61 -22.97
C VAL A 9 12.80 14.76 -21.86
N LEU A 10 12.82 15.85 -21.08
CA LEU A 10 11.72 16.23 -20.18
C LEU A 10 10.49 16.73 -20.96
N MET A 11 10.69 17.16 -22.21
CA MET A 11 9.68 17.82 -23.05
C MET A 11 8.69 16.83 -23.69
N LEU A 12 9.10 15.57 -23.91
CA LEU A 12 8.33 14.55 -24.66
C LEU A 12 7.35 13.74 -23.79
N THR A 13 7.65 13.51 -22.51
CA THR A 13 6.74 12.77 -21.60
C THR A 13 5.66 13.66 -20.99
N LEU A 14 5.88 14.97 -20.92
CA LEU A 14 4.86 15.92 -20.49
C LEU A 14 3.91 16.34 -21.63
N THR A 15 4.35 16.30 -22.89
CA THR A 15 3.49 16.70 -24.02
C THR A 15 2.36 15.71 -24.32
N ALA A 16 2.51 14.41 -24.02
CA ALA A 16 1.46 13.42 -24.30
C ALA A 16 0.21 13.56 -23.41
N ALA A 17 0.35 14.07 -22.18
CA ALA A 17 -0.80 14.42 -21.33
C ALA A 17 -1.44 15.77 -21.74
N PHE A 18 -0.76 16.56 -22.57
CA PHE A 18 -1.13 17.95 -22.90
C PHE A 18 -1.26 18.25 -24.41
N ALA A 19 -1.26 17.24 -25.28
CA ALA A 19 -1.35 17.44 -26.73
C ALA A 19 -2.13 16.33 -27.44
N ALA A 20 -3.47 16.45 -27.48
CA ALA A 20 -4.32 16.15 -28.65
C ALA A 20 -5.78 16.52 -28.31
N ALA A 21 -6.28 17.53 -29.01
CA ALA A 21 -7.65 18.02 -28.89
C ALA A 21 -8.57 17.29 -29.88
N GLU A 22 -9.65 16.70 -29.37
CA GLU A 22 -11.00 17.08 -29.81
C GLU A 22 -11.61 17.78 -28.59
N GLU A 23 -11.58 19.12 -28.61
CA GLU A 23 -11.91 20.03 -27.50
C GLU A 23 -13.20 19.69 -26.74
N PRO A 24 -13.44 20.23 -25.51
CA PRO A 24 -12.89 21.44 -24.91
C PRO A 24 -11.40 21.69 -24.59
N ALA A 25 -10.75 22.78 -24.99
CA ALA A 25 -9.33 23.03 -24.77
C ALA A 25 -9.05 23.66 -23.40
N GLY A 26 -8.43 22.89 -22.53
CA GLY A 26 -7.91 23.38 -21.26
C GLY A 26 -6.95 22.37 -20.64
N LEU A 27 -6.42 22.74 -19.48
CA LEU A 27 -5.56 21.91 -18.67
C LEU A 27 -6.40 20.93 -17.85
N HIS A 28 -6.16 19.61 -17.97
CA HIS A 28 -6.72 18.63 -17.05
C HIS A 28 -5.85 18.50 -15.79
N LEU A 29 -6.47 18.58 -14.63
CA LEU A 29 -5.84 18.42 -13.33
C LEU A 29 -6.49 17.25 -12.57
N GLY A 30 -5.69 16.49 -11.84
CA GLY A 30 -6.16 15.38 -11.01
C GLY A 30 -5.10 14.92 -10.01
N GLY A 31 -5.42 13.93 -9.18
CA GLY A 31 -4.54 13.45 -8.10
C GLY A 31 -3.15 13.02 -8.57
N GLN A 32 -3.03 12.59 -9.83
CA GLN A 32 -1.81 12.07 -10.45
C GLN A 32 -1.14 13.05 -11.42
N THR A 33 -1.73 14.22 -11.71
CA THR A 33 -1.10 15.23 -12.56
C THR A 33 -0.32 16.23 -11.71
N PRO A 34 0.72 16.90 -12.24
CA PRO A 34 1.33 18.06 -11.59
C PRO A 34 0.30 19.18 -11.37
N PHE A 35 0.46 19.96 -10.31
CA PHE A 35 -0.25 21.23 -10.15
C PHE A 35 0.64 22.38 -10.62
N LEU A 36 0.10 23.60 -10.71
CA LEU A 36 0.88 24.77 -11.14
C LEU A 36 1.17 25.65 -9.94
N GLU A 37 2.38 26.22 -9.87
CA GLU A 37 2.74 27.19 -8.86
C GLU A 37 3.54 28.37 -9.42
N THR A 38 3.46 29.51 -8.75
CA THR A 38 4.23 30.71 -9.08
C THR A 38 5.54 30.78 -8.29
N ALA A 39 6.50 31.58 -8.76
CA ALA A 39 7.57 32.02 -7.89
C ALA A 39 7.01 32.94 -6.77
N PRO A 40 7.52 32.84 -5.53
CA PRO A 40 7.21 33.81 -4.48
C PRO A 40 7.56 35.24 -4.94
N GLY A 41 6.77 36.23 -4.53
CA GLY A 41 7.16 37.62 -4.75
C GLY A 41 6.08 38.70 -4.55
N PRO A 42 6.50 39.97 -4.67
CA PRO A 42 5.73 41.21 -4.68
C PRO A 42 4.23 41.14 -4.87
N ALA A 43 3.96 40.71 -6.11
CA ALA A 43 2.71 40.84 -6.79
C ALA A 43 1.59 40.00 -6.15
N TRP A 44 1.95 39.02 -5.32
CA TRP A 44 1.00 38.12 -4.67
C TRP A 44 0.57 38.60 -3.28
N ALA A 45 1.12 39.71 -2.76
CA ALA A 45 0.76 40.29 -1.46
C ALA A 45 -0.54 41.12 -1.55
N LEU A 46 -1.63 40.49 -1.99
CA LEU A 46 -2.94 41.13 -2.15
C LEU A 46 -3.72 41.08 -0.83
N THR A 47 -3.98 42.23 -0.22
CA THR A 47 -4.60 42.32 1.11
C THR A 47 -5.93 43.07 1.13
N ASP A 48 -6.02 44.21 0.45
CA ASP A 48 -7.13 45.16 0.63
C ASP A 48 -8.26 44.96 -0.40
N ALA A 49 -7.89 44.51 -1.61
CA ALA A 49 -8.82 44.16 -2.67
C ALA A 49 -8.20 43.12 -3.61
N LEU A 50 -9.02 42.18 -4.06
CA LEU A 50 -8.64 41.22 -5.10
C LEU A 50 -9.86 40.68 -5.84
N THR A 51 -9.62 40.14 -7.03
CA THR A 51 -10.57 39.27 -7.72
C THR A 51 -9.86 38.02 -8.22
N LEU A 52 -10.42 36.86 -7.92
CA LEU A 52 -10.01 35.56 -8.46
C LEU A 52 -11.07 35.11 -9.46
N GLU A 53 -10.67 34.62 -10.63
CA GLU A 53 -11.59 34.00 -11.58
C GLU A 53 -10.99 32.77 -12.23
N ALA A 54 -11.86 31.86 -12.66
CA ALA A 54 -11.46 30.73 -13.46
C ALA A 54 -12.60 30.24 -14.35
N TRP A 55 -12.24 29.64 -15.48
CA TRP A 55 -13.14 28.77 -16.22
C TRP A 55 -12.80 27.32 -15.93
N VAL A 56 -13.77 26.62 -15.36
CA VAL A 56 -13.59 25.29 -14.79
C VAL A 56 -14.69 24.33 -15.24
N LYS A 57 -14.34 23.05 -15.39
CA LYS A 57 -15.29 21.95 -15.57
C LYS A 57 -14.82 20.82 -14.63
N PRO A 58 -15.33 20.79 -13.38
CA PRO A 58 -14.87 19.82 -12.39
C PRO A 58 -15.35 18.41 -12.75
N GLU A 59 -14.63 17.41 -12.28
CA GLU A 59 -15.15 16.06 -12.14
C GLU A 59 -15.91 15.93 -10.81
N GLN A 60 -16.40 14.73 -10.48
CA GLN A 60 -17.06 14.50 -9.19
C GLN A 60 -16.02 14.56 -8.07
N MET A 61 -16.01 15.65 -7.29
CA MET A 61 -15.12 15.79 -6.14
C MET A 61 -15.62 14.97 -4.95
N SER A 62 -14.67 14.53 -4.13
CA SER A 62 -14.96 14.00 -2.80
C SER A 62 -15.55 15.08 -1.88
N GLN A 63 -16.11 14.70 -0.73
CA GLN A 63 -16.60 15.67 0.26
C GLN A 63 -15.53 16.66 0.75
N ALA A 64 -14.24 16.31 0.63
CA ALA A 64 -13.12 17.21 0.95
C ALA A 64 -12.90 18.32 -0.09
N GLY A 65 -13.54 18.22 -1.26
CA GLY A 65 -13.46 19.26 -2.30
C GLY A 65 -12.11 19.31 -3.04
N GLY A 66 -11.82 20.43 -3.71
CA GLY A 66 -10.60 20.61 -4.49
C GLY A 66 -10.21 22.08 -4.72
N ARG A 67 -8.90 22.38 -4.67
CA ARG A 67 -8.36 23.75 -4.79
C ARG A 67 -8.28 24.23 -6.23
N ILE A 68 -9.13 25.19 -6.62
CA ILE A 68 -9.01 25.85 -7.92
C ILE A 68 -7.79 26.77 -7.89
N LEU A 69 -7.70 27.64 -6.89
CA LEU A 69 -6.57 28.54 -6.65
C LEU A 69 -6.34 28.69 -5.14
N ASP A 70 -5.09 28.51 -4.70
CA ASP A 70 -4.72 28.53 -3.28
C ASP A 70 -3.46 29.38 -3.07
N LYS A 71 -3.52 30.31 -2.14
CA LYS A 71 -2.34 30.95 -1.55
C LYS A 71 -2.58 31.05 -0.05
N SER A 72 -2.48 29.93 0.65
CA SER A 72 -2.74 29.84 2.09
C SER A 72 -1.77 28.89 2.80
N VAL A 73 -1.77 28.93 4.14
CA VAL A 73 -1.15 27.90 4.98
C VAL A 73 -2.28 27.11 5.66
N PRO A 74 -2.46 25.81 5.36
CA PRO A 74 -3.49 24.98 5.96
C PRO A 74 -3.52 25.08 7.48
N GLY A 75 -4.72 25.28 8.03
CA GLY A 75 -4.93 25.42 9.48
C GLY A 75 -4.68 26.83 10.04
N THR A 76 -4.38 27.81 9.18
CA THR A 76 -4.19 29.23 9.58
C THR A 76 -5.20 30.14 8.87
N SER A 77 -5.21 31.43 9.22
CA SER A 77 -5.99 32.48 8.53
C SER A 77 -5.15 33.28 7.51
N GLU A 78 -4.00 32.75 7.11
CA GLU A 78 -3.09 33.40 6.16
C GLU A 78 -3.56 33.22 4.71
N GLY A 79 -3.60 34.34 3.97
CA GLY A 79 -3.83 34.38 2.54
C GLY A 79 -5.28 34.19 2.10
N PHE A 80 -5.48 33.52 0.96
CA PHE A 80 -6.78 33.37 0.31
C PHE A 80 -6.88 32.08 -0.51
N VAL A 81 -8.11 31.60 -0.68
CA VAL A 81 -8.42 30.38 -1.43
C VAL A 81 -9.70 30.56 -2.24
N LEU A 82 -9.70 30.08 -3.48
CA LEU A 82 -10.89 29.78 -4.28
C LEU A 82 -10.94 28.27 -4.51
N ASP A 83 -11.97 27.59 -4.02
CA ASP A 83 -12.06 26.14 -4.06
C ASP A 83 -13.48 25.62 -4.24
N THR A 84 -13.59 24.29 -4.30
CA THR A 84 -14.86 23.61 -4.13
C THR A 84 -14.87 22.94 -2.75
N TYR A 85 -15.90 23.14 -1.93
CA TYR A 85 -16.16 22.41 -0.69
C TYR A 85 -17.55 22.73 -0.11
N PRO A 86 -18.32 21.73 0.37
CA PRO A 86 -18.05 20.30 0.22
C PRO A 86 -18.36 19.83 -1.20
N GLY A 87 -17.63 18.80 -1.67
CA GLY A 87 -17.82 18.29 -3.02
C GLY A 87 -17.50 19.36 -4.08
N ASN A 88 -18.45 19.58 -4.97
CA ASN A 88 -18.36 20.54 -6.07
C ASN A 88 -18.88 21.95 -5.71
N SER A 89 -19.22 22.22 -4.45
CA SER A 89 -19.79 23.52 -4.04
C SER A 89 -18.75 24.64 -4.04
N LEU A 90 -18.97 25.73 -4.77
CA LEU A 90 -18.01 26.84 -4.86
C LEU A 90 -17.84 27.57 -3.52
N ARG A 91 -16.60 27.86 -3.13
CA ARG A 91 -16.27 28.60 -1.90
C ARG A 91 -15.05 29.51 -2.10
N MET A 92 -15.03 30.64 -1.38
CA MET A 92 -13.82 31.42 -1.14
C MET A 92 -13.51 31.46 0.36
N ILE A 93 -12.24 31.28 0.72
CA ILE A 93 -11.74 31.46 2.09
C ILE A 93 -10.81 32.67 2.12
N GLY A 94 -10.94 33.47 3.17
CA GLY A 94 -10.04 34.55 3.53
C GLY A 94 -9.90 34.63 5.06
N LYS A 95 -9.41 35.77 5.57
CA LYS A 95 -9.17 36.01 7.00
C LYS A 95 -10.44 35.78 7.85
N ASP A 96 -10.51 34.59 8.46
CA ASP A 96 -11.56 34.10 9.36
C ASP A 96 -13.00 34.11 8.79
N ARG A 97 -13.14 34.19 7.46
CA ARG A 97 -14.44 34.28 6.79
C ARG A 97 -14.47 33.40 5.55
N SER A 98 -15.65 32.86 5.29
CA SER A 98 -15.94 32.02 4.13
C SER A 98 -17.39 32.26 3.71
N PRO A 99 -17.67 33.19 2.78
CA PRO A 99 -18.95 33.17 2.07
C PRO A 99 -18.98 31.86 1.26
N GLY A 100 -19.52 30.82 1.87
CA GLY A 100 -19.86 29.58 1.18
C GLY A 100 -21.32 29.65 0.82
N ASP A 101 -21.64 29.68 -0.46
CA ASP A 101 -22.99 29.31 -0.91
C ASP A 101 -22.94 27.88 -1.47
N ARG A 102 -24.05 27.15 -1.41
CA ARG A 102 -24.15 25.76 -1.92
C ARG A 102 -24.26 25.73 -3.44
N ALA A 103 -23.52 26.59 -4.14
CA ALA A 103 -23.50 26.67 -5.59
C ALA A 103 -22.67 25.51 -6.14
N GLU A 104 -23.33 24.39 -6.37
CA GLU A 104 -22.72 23.16 -6.89
C GLU A 104 -22.33 23.31 -8.36
N LEU A 105 -21.04 23.13 -8.66
CA LEU A 105 -20.53 23.20 -10.01
C LEU A 105 -20.85 21.92 -10.80
N PRO A 106 -21.48 22.02 -11.98
CA PRO A 106 -21.82 20.88 -12.81
C PRO A 106 -20.57 20.17 -13.35
N THR A 107 -20.64 18.84 -13.50
CA THR A 107 -19.52 18.02 -14.00
C THR A 107 -19.50 17.86 -15.53
N ASP A 108 -20.62 18.17 -16.19
CA ASP A 108 -20.83 17.94 -17.62
C ASP A 108 -20.48 19.15 -18.50
N ARG A 109 -20.37 20.36 -17.94
CA ARG A 109 -20.21 21.61 -18.68
C ARG A 109 -19.25 22.59 -18.01
N TRP A 110 -18.69 23.49 -18.82
CA TRP A 110 -17.86 24.60 -18.34
C TRP A 110 -18.67 25.61 -17.53
N SER A 111 -18.05 26.09 -16.45
CA SER A 111 -18.56 27.16 -15.61
C SER A 111 -17.50 28.24 -15.42
N HIS A 112 -17.91 29.50 -15.52
CA HIS A 112 -17.09 30.63 -15.07
C HIS A 112 -17.36 30.86 -13.59
N VAL A 113 -16.31 30.82 -12.78
CA VAL A 113 -16.37 31.11 -11.35
C VAL A 113 -15.54 32.34 -11.05
N ALA A 114 -16.03 33.19 -10.15
CA ALA A 114 -15.22 34.31 -9.66
C ALA A 114 -15.50 34.61 -8.19
N ALA A 115 -14.51 35.19 -7.53
CA ALA A 115 -14.58 35.62 -6.15
C ALA A 115 -13.98 37.02 -6.02
N VAL A 116 -14.76 37.96 -5.50
CA VAL A 116 -14.41 39.37 -5.38
C VAL A 116 -14.34 39.75 -3.91
N PHE A 117 -13.23 40.37 -3.51
CA PHE A 117 -12.99 40.87 -2.16
C PHE A 117 -12.53 42.34 -2.21
N SER A 118 -13.12 43.20 -1.39
CA SER A 118 -12.71 44.59 -1.21
C SER A 118 -13.13 45.13 0.15
N VAL A 119 -12.15 45.56 0.94
CA VAL A 119 -12.38 46.24 2.23
C VAL A 119 -13.09 47.57 1.99
N LYS A 120 -12.62 48.37 1.03
CA LYS A 120 -13.14 49.71 0.75
C LYS A 120 -14.59 49.70 0.27
N GLU A 121 -14.95 48.73 -0.57
CA GLU A 121 -16.29 48.60 -1.13
C GLU A 121 -17.21 47.74 -0.27
N ALA A 122 -16.72 47.18 0.84
CA ALA A 122 -17.43 46.21 1.66
C ALA A 122 -17.99 45.04 0.82
N ARG A 123 -17.17 44.50 -0.10
CA ARG A 123 -17.57 43.42 -1.01
C ARG A 123 -16.85 42.12 -0.68
N TYR A 124 -17.62 41.05 -0.54
CA TYR A 124 -17.12 39.69 -0.44
C TYR A 124 -18.10 38.75 -1.14
N GLN A 125 -17.92 38.57 -2.44
CA GLN A 125 -18.93 37.97 -3.32
C GLN A 125 -18.38 36.79 -4.11
N LEU A 126 -19.21 35.75 -4.29
CA LEU A 126 -18.98 34.67 -5.23
C LEU A 126 -19.89 34.80 -6.44
N TYR A 127 -19.36 34.46 -7.61
CA TYR A 127 -20.07 34.49 -8.87
C TYR A 127 -20.01 33.14 -9.57
N LEU A 128 -21.12 32.74 -10.16
CA LEU A 128 -21.23 31.62 -11.08
C LEU A 128 -21.86 32.11 -12.39
N ASN A 129 -21.13 31.95 -13.50
CA ASN A 129 -21.54 32.35 -14.84
C ASN A 129 -22.00 33.83 -14.91
N GLY A 130 -21.26 34.72 -14.25
CA GLY A 130 -21.51 36.15 -14.25
C GLY A 130 -22.56 36.62 -13.24
N LYS A 131 -23.18 35.71 -12.48
CA LYS A 131 -24.22 36.04 -11.49
C LYS A 131 -23.70 35.85 -10.07
N VAL A 132 -24.02 36.78 -9.18
CA VAL A 132 -23.74 36.64 -7.74
C VAL A 132 -24.50 35.43 -7.20
N VAL A 133 -23.79 34.49 -6.58
CA VAL A 133 -24.35 33.33 -5.86
C VAL A 133 -24.18 33.48 -4.36
N ALA A 134 -23.09 34.09 -3.87
CA ALA A 134 -22.87 34.35 -2.46
C ALA A 134 -22.45 35.80 -2.20
N ASN A 135 -22.79 36.34 -1.04
CA ASN A 135 -22.32 37.65 -0.58
C ASN A 135 -22.22 37.70 0.96
N ASP A 136 -21.05 38.06 1.50
CA ASP A 136 -20.82 38.34 2.93
C ASP A 136 -20.07 39.67 3.14
N GLY A 137 -20.24 40.61 2.21
CA GLY A 137 -19.68 41.95 2.29
C GLY A 137 -20.20 42.75 3.49
N LYS A 138 -19.30 43.35 4.29
CA LYS A 138 -19.65 44.16 5.47
C LYS A 138 -18.72 45.37 5.65
N PRO A 139 -19.17 46.47 6.27
CA PRO A 139 -18.35 47.67 6.48
C PRO A 139 -17.12 47.47 7.39
N ASP A 140 -17.09 46.42 8.21
CA ASP A 140 -16.05 46.14 9.20
C ASP A 140 -14.93 45.20 8.69
N MET A 141 -14.97 44.84 7.41
CA MET A 141 -14.01 43.92 6.79
C MET A 141 -12.57 44.39 7.01
N GLN A 142 -11.69 43.44 7.32
CA GLN A 142 -10.27 43.68 7.55
C GLN A 142 -9.45 43.18 6.34
N PRO A 143 -8.28 43.79 6.06
CA PRO A 143 -7.36 43.26 5.07
C PRO A 143 -6.98 41.80 5.32
N LEU A 144 -6.79 41.04 4.23
CA LEU A 144 -6.28 39.67 4.28
C LEU A 144 -4.86 39.65 4.85
N THR A 145 -4.49 38.54 5.49
CA THR A 145 -3.14 38.34 6.00
C THR A 145 -2.22 37.88 4.87
N VAL A 146 -1.01 38.44 4.78
CA VAL A 146 -0.01 38.03 3.79
C VAL A 146 0.39 36.57 4.03
N CYS A 147 0.63 35.84 2.95
CA CYS A 147 1.07 34.45 2.96
C CYS A 147 2.32 34.33 2.09
N ASP A 148 3.38 33.71 2.63
CA ASP A 148 4.66 33.54 1.92
C ASP A 148 4.65 32.34 0.96
N SER A 149 3.66 31.46 1.05
CA SER A 149 3.51 30.31 0.14
C SER A 149 3.33 30.79 -1.31
N PRO A 150 3.88 30.05 -2.30
CA PRO A 150 3.53 30.22 -3.71
C PRO A 150 2.02 30.27 -3.95
N LEU A 151 1.58 31.03 -4.95
CA LEU A 151 0.22 30.88 -5.47
C LEU A 151 0.17 29.57 -6.25
N ARG A 152 -0.82 28.72 -5.96
CA ARG A 152 -1.02 27.43 -6.61
C ARG A 152 -2.36 27.35 -7.33
N ILE A 153 -2.37 26.60 -8.42
CA ILE A 153 -3.58 26.19 -9.15
C ILE A 153 -3.64 24.67 -9.10
N GLY A 154 -4.72 24.13 -8.52
CA GLY A 154 -4.98 22.69 -8.48
C GLY A 154 -4.52 21.94 -7.23
N ALA A 155 -3.91 22.60 -6.25
CA ALA A 155 -3.48 22.00 -4.99
C ALA A 155 -3.35 23.05 -3.86
N ASP A 156 -3.36 22.59 -2.61
CA ASP A 156 -3.00 23.42 -1.45
C ASP A 156 -1.47 23.60 -1.31
N SER A 157 -1.02 24.36 -0.31
CA SER A 157 0.41 24.61 -0.07
C SER A 157 1.22 23.38 0.41
N ASN A 158 0.56 22.27 0.75
CA ASN A 158 1.22 20.98 0.99
C ASN A 158 1.22 20.06 -0.26
N GLY A 159 0.54 20.47 -1.34
CA GLY A 159 0.35 19.67 -2.55
C GLY A 159 -0.83 18.70 -2.48
N GLY A 160 -1.69 18.83 -1.46
CA GLY A 160 -2.92 18.06 -1.24
C GLY A 160 -4.18 18.77 -1.75
N ASN A 161 -5.36 18.30 -1.31
CA ASN A 161 -6.70 18.84 -1.66
C ASN A 161 -6.84 19.16 -3.16
N ARG A 162 -6.55 18.15 -3.98
CA ARG A 162 -6.35 18.29 -5.43
C ARG A 162 -7.65 18.62 -6.16
N TYR A 163 -7.60 19.60 -7.06
CA TYR A 163 -8.66 19.82 -8.02
C TYR A 163 -8.67 18.69 -9.06
N GLN A 164 -9.85 18.11 -9.30
CA GLN A 164 -10.11 17.10 -10.32
C GLN A 164 -11.01 17.69 -11.40
N GLY A 165 -10.51 17.75 -12.63
CA GLY A 165 -11.25 18.26 -13.78
C GLY A 165 -10.44 19.24 -14.62
N TRP A 166 -11.14 19.99 -15.47
CA TRP A 166 -10.53 20.84 -16.49
C TRP A 166 -10.52 22.31 -16.10
N ILE A 167 -9.43 23.00 -16.40
CA ILE A 167 -9.27 24.45 -16.24
C ILE A 167 -8.77 25.02 -17.55
N ARG A 168 -9.53 25.92 -18.18
CA ARG A 168 -9.09 26.59 -19.42
C ARG A 168 -8.49 27.98 -19.17
N ARG A 169 -8.83 28.59 -18.04
CA ARG A 169 -8.39 29.96 -17.71
C ARG A 169 -8.37 30.16 -16.20
N VAL A 170 -7.38 30.93 -15.74
CA VAL A 170 -7.32 31.49 -14.38
C VAL A 170 -6.87 32.94 -14.42
N GLY A 171 -7.59 33.82 -13.73
CA GLY A 171 -7.27 35.24 -13.59
C GLY A 171 -7.17 35.68 -12.13
N VAL A 172 -6.20 36.55 -11.86
CA VAL A 172 -5.98 37.21 -10.57
C VAL A 172 -5.83 38.69 -10.81
N TYR A 173 -6.65 39.50 -10.16
CA TYR A 173 -6.66 40.95 -10.26
C TYR A 173 -6.41 41.58 -8.90
N GLY A 174 -5.59 42.63 -8.86
CA GLY A 174 -5.25 43.37 -7.63
C GLY A 174 -6.30 44.40 -7.22
N ARG A 175 -7.56 44.20 -7.66
CA ARG A 175 -8.70 45.08 -7.40
C ARG A 175 -10.01 44.30 -7.41
N ALA A 176 -11.06 44.92 -6.89
CA ALA A 176 -12.43 44.43 -7.06
C ALA A 176 -12.90 44.70 -8.50
N LEU A 177 -13.30 43.67 -9.24
CA LEU A 177 -13.98 43.82 -10.52
C LEU A 177 -15.47 44.12 -10.29
N THR A 178 -16.09 44.91 -11.18
CA THR A 178 -17.53 45.19 -11.14
C THR A 178 -18.36 44.00 -11.64
N ASP A 179 -19.67 43.99 -11.35
CA ASP A 179 -20.56 42.94 -11.84
C ASP A 179 -20.56 42.83 -13.38
N ASP A 180 -20.51 43.96 -14.08
CA ASP A 180 -20.43 44.01 -15.55
C ASP A 180 -19.10 43.46 -16.08
N GLU A 181 -17.99 43.72 -15.38
CA GLU A 181 -16.67 43.18 -15.71
C GLU A 181 -16.64 41.66 -15.53
N ILE A 182 -17.20 41.15 -14.42
CA ILE A 182 -17.33 39.71 -14.18
C ILE A 182 -18.23 39.06 -15.24
N LEU A 183 -19.32 39.71 -15.64
CA LEU A 183 -20.20 39.23 -16.72
C LEU A 183 -19.49 39.23 -18.08
N ALA A 184 -18.65 40.23 -18.35
CA ALA A 184 -17.85 40.28 -19.58
C ALA A 184 -16.87 39.09 -19.66
N LEU A 185 -16.22 38.73 -18.55
CA LEU A 185 -15.36 37.54 -18.46
C LEU A 185 -16.15 36.24 -18.61
N ALA A 186 -17.33 36.15 -17.97
CA ALA A 186 -18.21 34.98 -18.04
C ALA A 186 -18.86 34.76 -19.43
N THR A 187 -18.90 35.80 -20.26
CA THR A 187 -19.42 35.73 -21.64
C THR A 187 -18.30 35.71 -22.69
N SER A 188 -17.04 35.57 -22.25
CA SER A 188 -15.84 35.55 -23.11
C SER A 188 -15.70 36.80 -24.00
N LYS A 189 -16.22 37.96 -23.57
CA LYS A 189 -16.15 39.23 -24.29
C LYS A 189 -14.83 39.99 -24.06
N ALA A 190 -14.03 39.58 -23.08
CA ALA A 190 -12.75 40.20 -22.74
C ALA A 190 -11.67 39.12 -22.52
N GLU A 191 -10.50 39.29 -23.14
CA GLU A 191 -9.34 38.41 -22.93
C GLU A 191 -8.58 38.74 -21.64
N SER A 192 -8.59 39.99 -21.20
CA SER A 192 -8.07 40.47 -19.93
C SER A 192 -8.73 41.82 -19.61
N LEU A 193 -8.62 42.26 -18.35
CA LEU A 193 -9.09 43.57 -17.90
C LEU A 193 -7.94 44.31 -17.22
N ASP A 194 -8.05 45.64 -17.11
CA ASP A 194 -7.06 46.46 -16.41
C ASP A 194 -6.93 46.04 -14.94
N GLY A 195 -5.72 46.11 -14.39
CA GLY A 195 -5.43 45.70 -13.01
C GLY A 195 -5.22 44.19 -12.82
N ALA A 196 -5.06 43.43 -13.91
CA ALA A 196 -4.63 42.04 -13.87
C ALA A 196 -3.21 41.91 -13.29
N VAL A 197 -3.09 41.13 -12.20
CA VAL A 197 -1.81 40.67 -11.67
C VAL A 197 -1.30 39.50 -12.51
N ALA A 198 -2.21 38.61 -12.89
CA ALA A 198 -1.95 37.54 -13.83
C ALA A 198 -3.25 37.04 -14.47
N VAL A 199 -3.19 36.71 -15.75
CA VAL A 199 -4.22 35.97 -16.47
C VAL A 199 -3.54 34.89 -17.28
N TRP A 200 -3.87 33.63 -17.01
CA TRP A 200 -3.36 32.47 -17.74
C TRP A 200 -4.47 31.84 -18.56
N ASP A 201 -4.13 31.54 -19.81
CA ASP A 201 -5.00 30.92 -20.80
C ASP A 201 -4.41 29.55 -21.17
N PHE A 202 -5.00 28.48 -20.64
CA PHE A 202 -4.56 27.09 -20.81
C PHE A 202 -5.10 26.45 -22.09
N THR A 203 -5.88 27.22 -22.86
CA THR A 203 -6.30 26.89 -24.22
C THR A 203 -5.12 27.00 -25.21
N LYS A 204 -4.10 27.78 -24.84
CA LYS A 204 -2.86 27.99 -25.61
C LYS A 204 -1.78 26.99 -25.17
N PRO A 205 -0.96 26.48 -26.11
CA PRO A 205 0.10 25.53 -25.77
C PRO A 205 1.15 26.17 -24.85
N ALA A 206 1.56 25.46 -23.81
CA ALA A 206 2.63 25.86 -22.91
C ALA A 206 3.98 25.96 -23.65
N LYS A 207 4.79 26.98 -23.36
CA LYS A 207 6.14 27.10 -23.90
C LYS A 207 7.15 26.68 -22.84
N GLU A 208 7.92 25.63 -23.10
CA GLU A 208 8.89 25.08 -22.14
C GLU A 208 8.29 24.73 -20.76
N LEU A 209 7.06 24.19 -20.71
CA LEU A 209 6.34 23.84 -19.48
C LEU A 209 6.04 25.04 -18.56
N ARG A 210 6.05 26.25 -19.13
CA ARG A 210 5.70 27.50 -18.47
C ARG A 210 4.46 28.08 -19.10
N PHE A 211 3.56 28.56 -18.26
CA PHE A 211 2.45 29.41 -18.69
C PHE A 211 2.80 30.84 -18.31
N GLU A 212 2.98 31.68 -19.32
CA GLU A 212 3.19 33.13 -19.12
C GLU A 212 1.83 33.81 -19.04
N SER A 213 1.66 34.64 -18.02
CA SER A 213 0.47 35.46 -17.89
C SER A 213 0.54 36.67 -18.82
N VAL A 214 -0.61 37.27 -19.12
CA VAL A 214 -0.68 38.55 -19.86
C VAL A 214 0.14 39.67 -19.18
N ALA A 215 0.39 39.57 -17.87
CA ALA A 215 1.17 40.52 -17.08
C ALA A 215 2.61 40.03 -16.74
N GLY A 216 3.09 38.97 -17.41
CA GLY A 216 4.48 38.49 -17.29
C GLY A 216 4.77 37.59 -16.08
N GLN A 217 3.75 37.14 -15.34
CA GLN A 217 3.92 36.16 -14.26
C GLN A 217 4.03 34.75 -14.82
N GLN A 218 4.96 33.95 -14.30
CA GLN A 218 5.19 32.57 -14.76
C GLN A 218 4.56 31.57 -13.79
N LEU A 219 3.87 30.57 -14.36
CA LEU A 219 3.55 29.32 -13.67
C LEU A 219 4.50 28.22 -14.12
N THR A 220 4.97 27.44 -13.15
CA THR A 220 5.73 26.21 -13.36
C THR A 220 4.95 25.01 -12.85
N LEU A 221 5.12 23.87 -13.51
CA LEU A 221 4.59 22.60 -13.02
C LEU A 221 5.35 22.16 -11.76
N ALA A 222 4.61 21.91 -10.68
CA ALA A 222 5.10 21.31 -9.46
C ALA A 222 4.48 19.90 -9.34
N PRO A 223 5.30 18.83 -9.32
CA PRO A 223 4.77 17.49 -9.11
C PRO A 223 4.16 17.40 -7.69
N PRO A 224 3.00 16.72 -7.50
CA PRO A 224 2.54 16.41 -6.15
C PRO A 224 3.63 15.71 -5.34
N ARG A 225 3.56 15.85 -4.00
CA ARG A 225 4.43 15.08 -3.10
C ARG A 225 4.38 13.59 -3.45
N ASP A 226 3.26 13.07 -3.93
CA ASP A 226 3.12 11.65 -4.32
C ASP A 226 3.25 11.35 -5.82
N TRP A 227 3.72 12.31 -6.61
CA TRP A 227 3.87 12.11 -8.05
C TRP A 227 4.97 11.10 -8.36
N PHE A 228 4.61 10.13 -9.20
CA PHE A 228 5.55 9.33 -9.96
C PHE A 228 5.15 9.43 -11.43
N PRO A 229 6.09 9.46 -12.39
CA PRO A 229 5.74 9.52 -13.80
C PRO A 229 4.80 8.37 -14.15
N ASP A 230 3.62 8.69 -14.68
CA ASP A 230 2.81 7.67 -15.32
C ASP A 230 3.42 7.41 -16.69
N VAL A 231 3.92 6.20 -16.88
CA VAL A 231 4.65 5.82 -18.09
C VAL A 231 3.88 4.70 -18.75
N ALA A 232 3.59 4.89 -20.04
CA ALA A 232 3.00 3.84 -20.85
C ALA A 232 3.89 2.58 -20.80
N PRO A 233 3.30 1.37 -20.82
CA PRO A 233 4.09 0.15 -20.96
C PRO A 233 4.98 0.20 -22.19
N ALA A 234 6.21 -0.31 -22.09
CA ALA A 234 7.09 -0.37 -23.25
C ALA A 234 6.53 -1.32 -24.32
N ALA A 235 6.73 -0.96 -25.59
CA ALA A 235 6.47 -1.88 -26.69
C ALA A 235 7.53 -2.99 -26.68
N LEU A 236 7.08 -4.24 -26.58
CA LEU A 236 7.94 -5.43 -26.51
C LEU A 236 8.10 -6.07 -27.89
N ALA A 237 9.34 -6.42 -28.25
CA ALA A 237 9.68 -7.12 -29.49
C ALA A 237 10.58 -8.36 -29.26
N GLY A 238 10.58 -9.27 -30.22
CA GLY A 238 11.41 -10.48 -30.20
C GLY A 238 10.90 -11.57 -29.26
N ALA A 239 11.67 -12.66 -29.14
CA ALA A 239 11.33 -13.81 -28.30
C ALA A 239 12.50 -14.15 -27.37
N ALA A 240 12.35 -13.85 -26.09
CA ALA A 240 13.34 -14.24 -25.10
C ALA A 240 13.45 -15.77 -24.99
N GLN A 241 14.69 -16.22 -24.87
CA GLN A 241 15.01 -17.62 -24.64
C GLN A 241 14.62 -18.03 -23.22
N PRO A 242 14.35 -19.34 -22.96
CA PRO A 242 14.12 -19.83 -21.61
C PRO A 242 15.33 -19.53 -20.69
N PRO A 243 15.11 -19.22 -19.40
CA PRO A 243 16.20 -19.08 -18.45
C PRO A 243 16.88 -20.44 -18.19
N GLN A 244 18.12 -20.40 -17.69
CA GLN A 244 18.78 -21.58 -17.16
C GLN A 244 18.22 -21.92 -15.78
N GLY A 245 18.24 -23.20 -15.41
CA GLY A 245 17.76 -23.67 -14.11
C GLY A 245 16.67 -24.73 -14.24
N GLU A 246 16.51 -25.53 -13.18
CA GLU A 246 15.48 -26.56 -13.10
C GLU A 246 14.18 -25.97 -12.55
N TRP A 247 14.26 -25.23 -11.44
CA TRP A 247 13.11 -24.78 -10.67
C TRP A 247 12.76 -23.32 -10.97
N VAL A 248 12.39 -23.01 -12.21
CA VAL A 248 12.20 -21.62 -12.64
C VAL A 248 10.76 -21.34 -13.10
N LEU A 249 10.13 -20.34 -12.48
CA LEU A 249 8.95 -19.68 -13.06
C LEU A 249 9.42 -18.58 -14.00
N TRP A 250 8.90 -18.47 -15.21
CA TRP A 250 9.33 -17.43 -16.13
C TRP A 250 8.29 -17.00 -17.17
N TYR A 251 8.42 -15.75 -17.62
CA TYR A 251 7.44 -15.03 -18.43
C TYR A 251 8.12 -14.10 -19.43
N ARG A 252 7.47 -13.86 -20.57
CA ARG A 252 7.92 -12.97 -21.65
C ARG A 252 7.27 -11.58 -21.65
N ARG A 253 6.52 -11.27 -20.60
CA ARG A 253 5.88 -9.96 -20.40
C ARG A 253 5.97 -9.55 -18.92
N PRO A 254 6.02 -8.23 -18.62
CA PRO A 254 5.80 -7.72 -17.27
C PRO A 254 4.48 -8.21 -16.68
N ALA A 255 4.35 -8.18 -15.35
CA ALA A 255 3.07 -8.36 -14.70
C ALA A 255 2.19 -7.13 -14.93
N GLU A 256 0.93 -7.34 -15.33
CA GLU A 256 -0.09 -6.30 -15.44
C GLU A 256 -0.97 -6.23 -14.18
N LYS A 257 -1.03 -7.33 -13.43
CA LYS A 257 -1.79 -7.48 -12.20
C LYS A 257 -0.91 -8.08 -11.11
N TRP A 258 -1.32 -7.88 -9.86
CA TRP A 258 -0.54 -8.31 -8.69
C TRP A 258 -0.35 -9.83 -8.65
N GLU A 259 -1.35 -10.61 -9.04
CA GLU A 259 -1.31 -12.09 -9.08
C GLU A 259 -0.34 -12.63 -10.14
N GLU A 260 0.08 -11.80 -11.10
CA GLU A 260 1.09 -12.16 -12.09
C GLU A 260 2.52 -11.87 -11.60
N ALA A 261 2.70 -11.04 -10.56
CA ALA A 261 4.00 -10.65 -10.03
C ALA A 261 4.69 -11.81 -9.28
N LEU A 262 6.02 -11.75 -9.18
CA LEU A 262 6.82 -12.83 -8.59
C LEU A 262 7.11 -12.54 -7.11
N PRO A 263 6.70 -13.42 -6.18
CA PRO A 263 6.97 -13.22 -4.76
C PRO A 263 8.43 -13.49 -4.43
N VAL A 264 9.04 -12.63 -3.62
CA VAL A 264 10.27 -12.87 -2.86
C VAL A 264 10.02 -12.56 -1.39
N GLY A 265 10.67 -13.26 -0.47
CA GLY A 265 10.50 -13.01 0.95
C GLY A 265 11.56 -13.67 1.82
N ASN A 266 11.74 -13.15 3.03
CA ASN A 266 12.71 -13.66 4.02
C ASN A 266 12.04 -14.08 5.34
N GLY A 267 10.76 -14.41 5.31
CA GLY A 267 9.90 -14.63 6.47
C GLY A 267 9.20 -13.35 6.90
N LYS A 268 9.98 -12.30 7.18
CA LYS A 268 9.48 -11.05 7.75
C LYS A 268 9.12 -9.98 6.71
N LEU A 269 10.00 -9.77 5.74
CA LEU A 269 9.80 -8.87 4.61
C LEU A 269 9.43 -9.69 3.38
N GLY A 270 8.40 -9.24 2.67
CA GLY A 270 7.98 -9.80 1.38
C GLY A 270 7.89 -8.72 0.31
N ALA A 271 8.10 -9.09 -0.95
CA ALA A 271 7.82 -8.22 -2.08
C ALA A 271 7.29 -9.00 -3.28
N MET A 272 6.45 -8.34 -4.08
CA MET A 272 5.92 -8.85 -5.35
C MET A 272 6.55 -8.05 -6.49
N VAL A 273 7.32 -8.73 -7.34
CA VAL A 273 8.13 -8.13 -8.41
C VAL A 273 7.36 -8.13 -9.74
N PHE A 274 7.04 -6.94 -10.26
CA PHE A 274 6.23 -6.81 -11.48
C PHE A 274 7.06 -6.95 -12.77
N GLY A 275 8.27 -6.41 -12.80
CA GLY A 275 9.16 -6.49 -13.95
C GLY A 275 8.87 -5.48 -15.06
N GLY A 276 8.20 -4.36 -14.79
CA GLY A 276 7.92 -3.35 -15.82
C GLY A 276 9.19 -2.72 -16.38
N VAL A 277 9.22 -2.36 -17.67
CA VAL A 277 10.44 -1.89 -18.37
C VAL A 277 10.77 -0.42 -18.02
N PRO A 278 9.95 0.58 -18.42
CA PRO A 278 10.24 1.98 -18.09
C PRO A 278 9.92 2.32 -16.63
N ARG A 279 9.14 1.45 -15.96
CA ARG A 279 8.79 1.56 -14.55
C ARG A 279 8.77 0.17 -13.92
N GLU A 280 9.72 -0.08 -13.03
CA GLU A 280 9.68 -1.23 -12.13
C GLU A 280 8.81 -0.92 -10.91
N HIS A 281 8.16 -1.96 -10.40
CA HIS A 281 7.32 -1.92 -9.22
C HIS A 281 7.58 -3.15 -8.36
N LEU A 282 8.01 -2.90 -7.13
CA LEU A 282 8.02 -3.90 -6.07
C LEU A 282 7.03 -3.45 -4.99
N GLN A 283 5.85 -4.04 -4.95
CA GLN A 283 4.94 -3.89 -3.81
C GLN A 283 5.52 -4.72 -2.66
N PHE A 284 5.74 -4.12 -1.49
CA PHE A 284 6.38 -4.80 -0.36
C PHE A 284 5.58 -4.72 0.94
N ASN A 285 5.88 -5.68 1.81
CA ASN A 285 5.18 -6.00 3.04
C ASN A 285 6.17 -6.19 4.19
N GLU A 286 5.71 -5.92 5.41
CA GLU A 286 6.36 -6.32 6.66
C GLU A 286 5.30 -7.01 7.53
N ASP A 287 5.65 -8.12 8.14
CA ASP A 287 4.74 -9.07 8.80
C ASP A 287 3.95 -8.52 10.01
N THR A 288 4.32 -7.34 10.55
CA THR A 288 3.69 -6.72 11.72
C THR A 288 2.90 -5.43 11.41
N ILE A 289 2.62 -5.13 10.14
CA ILE A 289 1.75 -4.03 9.75
C ILE A 289 0.29 -4.50 9.69
N TRP A 290 -0.46 -4.21 10.75
CA TRP A 290 -1.86 -4.62 10.92
C TRP A 290 -2.71 -3.46 11.46
N THR A 291 -4.03 -3.54 11.26
CA THR A 291 -4.96 -2.62 11.93
C THR A 291 -5.05 -2.88 13.44
N GLY A 292 -5.61 -1.92 14.18
CA GLY A 292 -5.83 -2.05 15.61
C GLY A 292 -4.59 -1.88 16.48
N GLN A 293 -4.79 -2.29 17.74
CA GLN A 293 -3.85 -2.19 18.85
C GLN A 293 -4.12 -3.36 19.81
N PRO A 294 -3.21 -3.65 20.76
CA PRO A 294 -3.43 -4.68 21.76
C PRO A 294 -4.75 -4.52 22.51
N HIS A 295 -5.57 -5.56 22.53
CA HIS A 295 -6.81 -5.63 23.31
C HIS A 295 -7.22 -7.08 23.55
N SER A 296 -8.07 -7.30 24.55
CA SER A 296 -8.75 -8.58 24.74
C SER A 296 -9.97 -8.66 23.83
N TYR A 297 -10.22 -9.84 23.26
CA TYR A 297 -11.44 -10.16 22.51
C TYR A 297 -12.49 -10.88 23.36
N ALA A 298 -12.12 -11.30 24.58
CA ALA A 298 -13.04 -12.00 25.46
C ALA A 298 -14.21 -11.07 25.84
N HIS A 299 -15.43 -11.61 25.87
CA HIS A 299 -16.62 -10.89 26.29
C HIS A 299 -16.89 -11.24 27.77
N PRO A 300 -16.66 -10.29 28.70
CA PRO A 300 -16.69 -10.60 30.12
C PRO A 300 -18.05 -11.13 30.57
N GLY A 301 -18.05 -12.31 31.21
CA GLY A 301 -19.27 -12.93 31.72
C GLY A 301 -20.14 -13.68 30.69
N ALA A 302 -19.65 -13.89 29.45
CA ALA A 302 -20.32 -14.73 28.44
C ALA A 302 -20.67 -16.14 28.98
N ALA A 303 -19.86 -16.70 29.88
CA ALA A 303 -20.10 -17.98 30.55
C ALA A 303 -21.46 -18.10 31.24
N LYS A 304 -22.08 -16.98 31.65
CA LYS A 304 -23.43 -16.97 32.28
C LYS A 304 -24.52 -17.50 31.34
N PHE A 305 -24.29 -17.43 30.03
CA PHE A 305 -25.27 -17.81 29.02
C PHE A 305 -25.04 -19.22 28.46
N LEU A 306 -23.89 -19.85 28.75
CA LEU A 306 -23.52 -21.16 28.20
C LEU A 306 -24.55 -22.25 28.52
N SER A 307 -25.05 -22.30 29.77
CA SER A 307 -26.04 -23.30 30.17
C SER A 307 -27.37 -23.16 29.42
N GLU A 308 -27.79 -21.92 29.16
CA GLU A 308 -29.03 -21.64 28.44
C GLU A 308 -28.89 -21.95 26.95
N ILE A 309 -27.75 -21.59 26.33
CA ILE A 309 -27.43 -21.97 24.95
C ILE A 309 -27.48 -23.50 24.79
N ARG A 310 -26.85 -24.25 25.70
CA ARG A 310 -26.88 -25.72 25.70
C ARG A 310 -28.30 -26.28 25.86
N ARG A 311 -29.11 -25.70 26.76
CA ARG A 311 -30.51 -26.10 26.95
C ARG A 311 -31.32 -25.92 25.66
N LEU A 312 -31.20 -24.75 25.02
CA LEU A 312 -31.90 -24.44 23.77
C LEU A 312 -31.50 -25.42 22.65
N LEU A 313 -30.21 -25.72 22.51
CA LEU A 313 -29.72 -26.71 21.53
C LEU A 313 -30.27 -28.11 21.80
N THR A 314 -30.27 -28.54 23.07
CA THR A 314 -30.82 -29.86 23.48
C THR A 314 -32.32 -29.97 23.19
N GLU A 315 -33.06 -28.87 23.31
CA GLU A 315 -34.49 -28.77 22.97
C GLU A 315 -34.77 -28.63 21.47
N GLY A 316 -33.73 -28.59 20.61
CA GLY A 316 -33.87 -28.39 19.17
C GLY A 316 -34.18 -26.95 18.76
N LYS A 317 -34.07 -25.99 19.67
CA LYS A 317 -34.30 -24.55 19.45
C LYS A 317 -33.05 -23.85 18.93
N GLN A 318 -32.53 -24.37 17.82
CA GLN A 318 -31.25 -23.93 17.25
C GLN A 318 -31.19 -22.42 16.99
N ARG A 319 -32.28 -21.85 16.45
CA ARG A 319 -32.33 -20.41 16.13
C ARG A 319 -32.28 -19.54 17.38
N GLU A 320 -33.02 -19.90 18.42
CA GLU A 320 -33.02 -19.18 19.70
C GLU A 320 -31.64 -19.24 20.36
N ALA A 321 -30.98 -20.41 20.31
CA ALA A 321 -29.61 -20.57 20.79
C ALA A 321 -28.62 -19.67 20.01
N GLN A 322 -28.74 -19.61 18.69
CA GLN A 322 -27.91 -18.76 17.85
C GLN A 322 -28.14 -17.27 18.12
N ASP A 323 -29.40 -16.84 18.27
CA ASP A 323 -29.73 -15.44 18.54
C ASP A 323 -29.20 -15.02 19.93
N LEU A 324 -29.34 -15.87 20.95
CA LEU A 324 -28.76 -15.66 22.29
C LEU A 324 -27.23 -15.59 22.23
N ALA A 325 -26.60 -16.56 21.57
CA ALA A 325 -25.15 -16.60 21.46
C ALA A 325 -24.58 -15.41 20.69
N THR A 326 -25.25 -14.99 19.62
CA THR A 326 -24.86 -13.79 18.85
C THR A 326 -24.86 -12.53 19.71
N LYS A 327 -25.82 -12.42 20.63
CA LYS A 327 -25.99 -11.26 21.49
C LYS A 327 -25.05 -11.26 22.69
N GLU A 328 -24.84 -12.40 23.33
CA GLU A 328 -24.26 -12.47 24.67
C GLU A 328 -22.96 -13.29 24.75
N PHE A 329 -22.55 -13.96 23.68
CA PHE A 329 -21.45 -14.94 23.69
C PHE A 329 -20.35 -14.68 22.66
N MET A 330 -20.59 -13.83 21.66
CA MET A 330 -19.57 -13.50 20.67
C MET A 330 -18.50 -12.56 21.24
N SER A 331 -17.39 -12.39 20.53
CA SER A 331 -16.29 -11.52 20.93
C SER A 331 -16.66 -10.04 20.96
N GLU A 332 -15.93 -9.28 21.77
CA GLU A 332 -15.97 -7.82 21.77
C GLU A 332 -14.55 -7.28 21.52
N PRO A 333 -14.28 -6.64 20.37
CA PRO A 333 -15.16 -6.41 19.22
C PRO A 333 -15.47 -7.71 18.43
N LEU A 334 -16.54 -7.68 17.64
CA LEU A 334 -17.03 -8.84 16.88
C LEU A 334 -16.12 -9.23 15.70
N THR A 335 -15.22 -8.34 15.27
CA THR A 335 -14.29 -8.57 14.16
C THR A 335 -12.84 -8.41 14.60
N GLN A 336 -11.98 -9.24 14.03
CA GLN A 336 -10.52 -9.18 14.21
C GLN A 336 -9.86 -8.21 13.23
N LYS A 337 -8.59 -7.89 13.51
CA LYS A 337 -7.78 -6.93 12.76
C LYS A 337 -7.16 -7.52 11.50
N GLU A 338 -6.80 -6.64 10.58
CA GLU A 338 -6.48 -6.96 9.20
C GLU A 338 -5.00 -6.71 8.93
N TYR A 339 -4.38 -7.63 8.19
CA TYR A 339 -3.01 -7.46 7.70
C TYR A 339 -2.96 -6.45 6.56
N GLN A 340 -1.96 -5.58 6.50
CA GLN A 340 -1.90 -4.50 5.49
C GLN A 340 -0.53 -4.39 4.81
N PRO A 341 -0.47 -3.89 3.56
CA PRO A 341 0.79 -3.58 2.87
C PRO A 341 1.62 -2.55 3.62
N CYS A 342 2.94 -2.64 3.46
CA CYS A 342 3.85 -1.59 3.91
C CYS A 342 3.88 -0.44 2.90
N GLY A 343 4.23 -0.77 1.66
CA GLY A 343 4.34 0.21 0.59
C GLY A 343 4.85 -0.35 -0.71
N ASP A 344 5.37 0.54 -1.55
CA ASP A 344 5.84 0.24 -2.89
C ASP A 344 7.22 0.88 -3.11
N LEU A 345 8.14 0.11 -3.71
CA LEU A 345 9.38 0.61 -4.27
C LEU A 345 9.20 0.78 -5.77
N TRP A 346 9.30 2.02 -6.23
CA TRP A 346 9.20 2.39 -7.64
C TRP A 346 10.57 2.76 -8.18
N ILE A 347 10.88 2.26 -9.38
CA ILE A 347 12.12 2.61 -10.09
C ILE A 347 11.75 2.97 -11.53
N HIS A 348 11.93 4.24 -11.89
CA HIS A 348 11.66 4.74 -13.24
C HIS A 348 12.96 4.80 -14.04
N PHE A 349 12.93 4.24 -15.25
CA PHE A 349 14.03 4.23 -16.21
C PHE A 349 13.67 5.11 -17.41
N PRO A 350 14.18 6.35 -17.50
CA PRO A 350 13.81 7.28 -18.56
C PRO A 350 14.30 6.79 -19.94
N GLY A 351 13.46 6.98 -20.96
CA GLY A 351 13.79 6.69 -22.36
C GLY A 351 13.71 5.22 -22.77
N GLN A 352 13.20 4.34 -21.92
CA GLN A 352 13.06 2.90 -22.20
C GLN A 352 11.65 2.54 -22.70
N ASP A 353 11.17 3.23 -23.73
CA ASP A 353 9.80 3.09 -24.27
C ASP A 353 9.64 1.86 -25.18
N THR A 354 10.75 1.28 -25.64
CA THR A 354 10.78 0.03 -26.42
C THR A 354 11.81 -0.91 -25.82
N ALA A 355 11.48 -2.20 -25.81
CA ALA A 355 12.40 -3.23 -25.35
C ALA A 355 12.28 -4.49 -26.20
N SER A 356 13.37 -5.23 -26.30
CA SER A 356 13.40 -6.55 -26.93
C SER A 356 13.99 -7.60 -26.00
N ASN A 357 13.79 -8.87 -26.33
CA ASN A 357 14.30 -10.00 -25.56
C ASN A 357 13.90 -9.97 -24.08
N PHE A 358 12.74 -9.38 -23.78
CA PHE A 358 12.24 -9.25 -22.42
C PHE A 358 11.95 -10.61 -21.79
N ARG A 359 12.45 -10.79 -20.57
CA ARG A 359 12.16 -11.93 -19.71
C ARG A 359 12.12 -11.50 -18.26
N ARG A 360 11.15 -12.02 -17.50
CA ARG A 360 11.22 -12.07 -16.03
C ARG A 360 11.13 -13.51 -15.55
N SER A 361 11.85 -13.83 -14.49
CA SER A 361 11.89 -15.18 -13.92
C SER A 361 12.08 -15.15 -12.41
N LEU A 362 11.60 -16.19 -11.74
CA LEU A 362 11.90 -16.49 -10.34
C LEU A 362 12.53 -17.88 -10.30
N ASP A 363 13.80 -17.95 -9.94
CA ASP A 363 14.51 -19.21 -9.73
C ASP A 363 14.37 -19.63 -8.26
N LEU A 364 13.65 -20.72 -8.03
CA LEU A 364 13.33 -21.25 -6.71
C LEU A 364 14.52 -21.90 -6.04
N ASP A 365 15.61 -22.21 -6.74
CA ASP A 365 16.84 -22.72 -6.10
C ASP A 365 17.68 -21.59 -5.52
N THR A 366 17.68 -20.43 -6.16
CA THR A 366 18.41 -19.24 -5.72
C THR A 366 17.56 -18.28 -4.91
N ALA A 367 16.23 -18.38 -4.97
CA ALA A 367 15.28 -17.38 -4.45
C ALA A 367 15.56 -15.97 -4.99
N VAL A 368 15.94 -15.88 -6.27
CA VAL A 368 16.22 -14.62 -6.95
C VAL A 368 15.21 -14.42 -8.08
N ALA A 369 14.46 -13.32 -8.00
CA ALA A 369 13.71 -12.80 -9.13
C ALA A 369 14.67 -12.04 -10.05
N THR A 370 14.60 -12.30 -11.34
CA THR A 370 15.45 -11.68 -12.37
C THR A 370 14.58 -11.08 -13.45
N VAL A 371 14.94 -9.88 -13.93
CA VAL A 371 14.34 -9.28 -15.12
C VAL A 371 15.45 -8.84 -16.07
N GLU A 372 15.33 -9.20 -17.35
CA GLU A 372 16.31 -8.91 -18.38
C GLU A 372 15.61 -8.45 -19.66
N TYR A 373 16.19 -7.45 -20.33
CA TYR A 373 15.72 -6.94 -21.61
C TYR A 373 16.81 -6.10 -22.28
N ASP A 374 16.67 -5.90 -23.59
CA ASP A 374 17.53 -5.00 -24.37
C ASP A 374 16.74 -3.74 -24.76
N ALA A 375 17.30 -2.56 -24.49
CA ALA A 375 16.75 -1.27 -24.89
C ALA A 375 17.89 -0.38 -25.44
N ASP A 376 17.68 0.26 -26.59
CA ASP A 376 18.69 1.09 -27.28
C ASP A 376 20.07 0.42 -27.47
N GLY A 377 20.06 -0.89 -27.69
CA GLY A 377 21.27 -1.72 -27.85
C GLY A 377 22.05 -1.95 -26.56
N VAL A 378 21.49 -1.63 -25.40
CA VAL A 378 22.04 -1.92 -24.06
C VAL A 378 21.22 -3.04 -23.43
N ARG A 379 21.89 -4.05 -22.87
CA ARG A 379 21.25 -5.09 -22.07
C ARG A 379 21.14 -4.62 -20.63
N PHE A 380 19.92 -4.59 -20.12
CA PHE A 380 19.62 -4.30 -18.72
C PHE A 380 19.28 -5.59 -17.99
N ARG A 381 19.78 -5.70 -16.75
CA ARG A 381 19.47 -6.82 -15.86
C ARG A 381 19.17 -6.32 -14.46
N ARG A 382 18.13 -6.89 -13.87
CA ARG A 382 17.67 -6.64 -12.51
C ARG A 382 17.63 -7.94 -11.74
N GLU A 383 18.16 -7.95 -10.52
CA GLU A 383 18.16 -9.10 -9.62
C GLU A 383 17.59 -8.67 -8.28
N MET A 384 16.55 -9.37 -7.80
CA MET A 384 15.80 -9.01 -6.60
C MET A 384 15.64 -10.24 -5.70
N PHE A 385 15.99 -10.10 -4.44
CA PHE A 385 15.80 -11.15 -3.42
C PHE A 385 15.62 -10.52 -2.04
N ALA A 386 14.95 -11.22 -1.13
CA ALA A 386 14.86 -10.85 0.27
C ALA A 386 15.82 -11.71 1.08
N SER A 387 16.90 -11.11 1.59
CA SER A 387 17.92 -11.82 2.37
C SER A 387 17.47 -11.98 3.80
N PHE A 388 17.42 -13.22 4.30
CA PHE A 388 17.20 -13.50 5.72
C PHE A 388 18.40 -13.09 6.59
N PRO A 389 19.66 -13.46 6.26
CA PRO A 389 20.84 -13.02 7.03
C PRO A 389 21.00 -11.50 7.12
N ASP A 390 20.69 -10.78 6.04
CA ASP A 390 20.87 -9.33 5.96
C ASP A 390 19.60 -8.53 6.30
N LYS A 391 18.46 -9.20 6.57
CA LYS A 391 17.18 -8.56 6.95
C LYS A 391 16.69 -7.50 5.96
N ALA A 392 17.06 -7.60 4.68
CA ALA A 392 16.78 -6.59 3.67
C ALA A 392 16.29 -7.22 2.36
N LEU A 393 15.37 -6.52 1.69
CA LEU A 393 15.11 -6.71 0.28
C LEU A 393 16.25 -6.03 -0.51
N VAL A 394 16.93 -6.78 -1.35
CA VAL A 394 18.06 -6.34 -2.15
C VAL A 394 17.64 -6.29 -3.62
N VAL A 395 17.90 -5.16 -4.28
CA VAL A 395 17.70 -4.97 -5.72
C VAL A 395 19.02 -4.55 -6.33
N ARG A 396 19.52 -5.32 -7.30
CA ARG A 396 20.67 -4.97 -8.13
C ARG A 396 20.18 -4.64 -9.54
N LEU A 397 20.60 -3.49 -10.05
CA LEU A 397 20.34 -3.04 -11.41
C LEU A 397 21.69 -2.95 -12.13
N THR A 398 21.77 -3.42 -13.38
CA THR A 398 23.00 -3.39 -14.19
C THR A 398 22.68 -3.06 -15.64
N ALA A 399 23.61 -2.38 -16.30
CA ALA A 399 23.66 -2.21 -17.75
C ALA A 399 24.96 -2.81 -18.28
N ASP A 400 24.93 -3.48 -19.44
CA ASP A 400 26.12 -4.08 -20.05
C ASP A 400 27.06 -3.07 -20.76
N ARG A 401 26.70 -1.79 -20.74
CA ARG A 401 27.51 -0.68 -21.23
C ARG A 401 27.75 0.34 -20.11
N PRO A 402 29.00 0.78 -19.88
CA PRO A 402 29.29 1.75 -18.83
C PRO A 402 28.51 3.06 -18.98
N GLY A 403 28.07 3.60 -17.85
CA GLY A 403 27.37 4.88 -17.75
C GLY A 403 25.99 4.93 -18.40
N LYS A 404 25.35 3.78 -18.62
CA LYS A 404 24.03 3.68 -19.29
C LYS A 404 22.86 3.44 -18.34
N LEU A 405 23.10 3.41 -17.03
CA LEU A 405 22.04 3.26 -16.04
C LEU A 405 21.69 4.62 -15.41
N ASP A 406 20.57 5.18 -15.87
CA ASP A 406 19.88 6.31 -15.26
C ASP A 406 18.57 5.81 -14.65
N CYS A 407 18.25 6.19 -13.41
CA CYS A 407 16.94 5.87 -12.84
C CYS A 407 16.51 6.85 -11.76
N LEU A 408 15.21 6.88 -11.47
CA LEU A 408 14.62 7.60 -10.34
C LEU A 408 13.99 6.58 -9.38
N VAL A 409 14.50 6.50 -8.15
CA VAL A 409 14.06 5.58 -7.09
C VAL A 409 13.14 6.33 -6.14
N ARG A 410 12.01 5.74 -5.77
CA ARG A 410 11.04 6.34 -4.84
C ARG A 410 10.33 5.27 -4.01
N LEU A 411 9.90 5.65 -2.80
CA LEU A 411 8.96 4.88 -1.99
C LEU A 411 7.55 5.52 -2.00
N SER A 412 6.52 4.68 -1.87
CA SER A 412 5.16 5.14 -1.59
C SER A 412 4.43 4.14 -0.70
N SER A 413 3.21 4.48 -0.30
CA SER A 413 2.35 3.59 0.48
C SER A 413 0.87 3.85 0.19
N PRO A 414 -0.02 2.83 0.25
CA PRO A 414 -1.45 3.06 0.11
C PRO A 414 -2.07 3.76 1.34
N HIS A 415 -1.39 3.77 2.48
CA HIS A 415 -1.87 4.39 3.73
C HIS A 415 -2.16 5.89 3.59
N ARG A 416 -3.19 6.40 4.27
CA ARG A 416 -3.56 7.82 4.20
C ARG A 416 -2.54 8.70 4.91
N GLU A 417 -2.14 8.30 6.11
CA GLU A 417 -1.13 9.00 6.91
C GLU A 417 0.24 8.40 6.56
N LYS A 418 0.92 9.06 5.61
CA LYS A 418 2.24 8.65 5.13
C LYS A 418 3.05 9.87 4.73
N ASP A 419 4.37 9.74 4.77
CA ASP A 419 5.29 10.73 4.22
C ASP A 419 6.55 10.03 3.69
N THR A 420 7.08 10.54 2.59
CA THR A 420 8.34 10.07 2.00
C THR A 420 9.28 11.24 1.82
N GLN A 421 10.53 11.06 2.25
CA GLN A 421 11.58 12.06 2.13
C GLN A 421 12.94 11.41 1.84
N ALA A 422 13.83 12.16 1.19
CA ALA A 422 15.24 11.81 1.14
C ALA A 422 15.94 12.33 2.41
N GLU A 423 16.45 11.42 3.25
CA GLU A 423 17.21 11.78 4.46
C GLU A 423 18.66 12.16 4.10
N SER A 424 19.16 11.64 2.97
CA SER A 424 20.45 12.01 2.39
C SER A 424 20.46 11.75 0.87
N ASP A 425 21.57 12.05 0.20
CA ASP A 425 21.79 11.71 -1.21
C ASP A 425 21.76 10.20 -1.52
N ARG A 426 21.66 9.34 -0.50
CA ARG A 426 21.69 7.87 -0.65
C ARG A 426 20.59 7.16 0.12
N GLU A 427 19.70 7.88 0.81
CA GLU A 427 18.70 7.23 1.65
C GLU A 427 17.33 7.87 1.53
N LEU A 428 16.32 7.06 1.20
CA LEU A 428 14.91 7.40 1.30
C LEU A 428 14.32 6.83 2.57
N VAL A 429 13.44 7.60 3.19
CA VAL A 429 12.66 7.20 4.36
C VAL A 429 11.18 7.35 4.01
N LEU A 430 10.43 6.27 4.16
CA LEU A 430 8.97 6.25 4.12
C LEU A 430 8.48 6.03 5.55
N THR A 431 7.68 6.95 6.08
CA THR A 431 6.94 6.75 7.34
C THR A 431 5.48 6.57 7.02
N GLY A 432 4.79 5.77 7.84
CA GLY A 432 3.36 5.63 7.72
C GLY A 432 2.67 5.19 9.00
N GLN A 433 1.37 5.41 9.04
CA GLN A 433 0.49 5.08 10.14
C GLN A 433 -0.78 4.44 9.58
N VAL A 434 -1.08 3.25 10.10
CA VAL A 434 -2.25 2.46 9.69
C VAL A 434 -3.54 3.19 10.09
N GLU A 435 -3.63 3.59 11.35
CA GLU A 435 -4.75 4.36 11.91
C GLU A 435 -4.33 5.16 13.14
N PRO A 436 -5.10 6.19 13.55
CA PRO A 436 -4.82 6.96 14.77
C PRO A 436 -4.64 6.07 16.01
N GLY A 437 -3.46 6.11 16.63
CA GLY A 437 -3.14 5.31 17.82
C GLY A 437 -2.72 3.86 17.56
N GLY A 438 -2.84 3.37 16.33
CA GLY A 438 -2.48 2.00 15.95
C GLY A 438 -1.01 1.84 15.54
N VAL A 439 -0.79 0.87 14.65
CA VAL A 439 0.55 0.55 14.14
C VAL A 439 1.12 1.72 13.32
N ARG A 440 2.34 2.12 13.68
CA ARG A 440 3.20 3.02 12.90
C ARG A 440 4.38 2.24 12.36
N PHE A 441 4.81 2.57 11.16
CA PHE A 441 5.90 1.88 10.50
C PHE A 441 6.84 2.85 9.80
N GLU A 442 8.05 2.37 9.56
CA GLU A 442 9.05 3.06 8.75
C GLU A 442 9.67 2.05 7.77
N SER A 443 10.01 2.52 6.58
CA SER A 443 10.85 1.82 5.62
C SER A 443 12.01 2.71 5.20
N ARG A 444 13.18 2.12 4.98
CA ARG A 444 14.37 2.82 4.52
C ARG A 444 14.95 2.13 3.30
N ALA A 445 15.13 2.88 2.22
CA ALA A 445 15.83 2.41 1.02
C ALA A 445 17.18 3.11 0.91
N HIS A 446 18.26 2.34 1.08
CA HIS A 446 19.62 2.80 0.86
C HIS A 446 20.06 2.50 -0.58
N VAL A 447 20.46 3.52 -1.33
CA VAL A 447 20.83 3.43 -2.75
C VAL A 447 22.32 3.72 -2.92
N SER A 448 23.02 2.79 -3.55
CA SER A 448 24.44 2.91 -3.90
C SER A 448 24.63 2.64 -5.39
N ALA A 449 25.62 3.27 -6.01
CA ALA A 449 25.91 3.14 -7.43
C ALA A 449 27.40 2.87 -7.65
N ASP A 450 27.69 1.95 -8.56
CA ASP A 450 29.02 1.74 -9.15
C ASP A 450 29.08 2.58 -10.42
N GLY A 451 30.04 3.52 -10.48
CA GLY A 451 30.01 4.59 -11.49
C GLY A 451 28.86 5.58 -11.28
N GLY A 452 28.90 6.70 -11.99
CA GLY A 452 27.83 7.70 -11.94
C GLY A 452 27.71 8.44 -10.60
N ASN A 453 26.50 8.94 -10.30
CA ASN A 453 26.17 9.60 -9.04
C ASN A 453 24.73 9.30 -8.59
N VAL A 454 24.51 9.36 -7.28
CA VAL A 454 23.18 9.33 -6.64
C VAL A 454 22.96 10.68 -5.95
N LYS A 455 21.79 11.30 -6.14
CA LYS A 455 21.41 12.57 -5.51
C LYS A 455 19.96 12.58 -5.09
N ALA A 456 19.68 13.28 -3.98
CA ALA A 456 18.33 13.58 -3.58
C ALA A 456 17.67 14.56 -4.57
N GLU A 457 16.44 14.25 -4.96
CA GLU A 457 15.58 15.07 -5.82
C GLU A 457 14.17 15.08 -5.23
N GLY A 458 13.88 16.07 -4.39
CA GLY A 458 12.63 16.11 -3.62
C GLY A 458 12.53 14.92 -2.66
N ASN A 459 11.59 14.02 -2.91
CA ASN A 459 11.40 12.78 -2.15
C ASN A 459 11.73 11.51 -2.94
N ALA A 460 12.60 11.66 -3.93
CA ALA A 460 13.17 10.57 -4.70
C ALA A 460 14.69 10.65 -4.69
N LEU A 461 15.35 9.56 -5.10
CA LEU A 461 16.78 9.54 -5.39
C LEU A 461 16.99 9.35 -6.87
N ARG A 462 17.69 10.30 -7.51
CA ARG A 462 18.12 10.20 -8.90
C ARG A 462 19.49 9.53 -8.96
N VAL A 463 19.57 8.46 -9.73
CA VAL A 463 20.83 7.89 -10.20
C VAL A 463 21.10 8.39 -11.61
N SER A 464 22.34 8.82 -11.89
CA SER A 464 22.74 9.24 -13.22
C SER A 464 24.07 8.66 -13.68
N GLY A 465 24.07 8.09 -14.88
CA GLY A 465 25.26 7.56 -15.56
C GLY A 465 25.99 6.47 -14.77
N ALA A 466 25.25 5.58 -14.09
CA ALA A 466 25.83 4.46 -13.37
C ALA A 466 26.12 3.26 -14.29
N ASP A 467 26.98 2.36 -13.84
CA ASP A 467 27.19 1.03 -14.42
C ASP A 467 26.27 0.01 -13.73
N ALA A 468 26.14 0.16 -12.41
CA ALA A 468 25.26 -0.65 -11.60
C ALA A 468 24.73 0.11 -10.38
N VAL A 469 23.60 -0.34 -9.85
CA VAL A 469 22.97 0.21 -8.64
C VAL A 469 22.58 -0.92 -7.71
N VAL A 470 22.82 -0.75 -6.40
CA VAL A 470 22.27 -1.62 -5.35
C VAL A 470 21.33 -0.80 -4.48
N ILE A 471 20.11 -1.30 -4.32
CA ILE A 471 19.11 -0.79 -3.38
C ILE A 471 18.94 -1.83 -2.28
N ARG A 472 19.08 -1.40 -1.03
CA ARG A 472 18.79 -2.20 0.18
C ARG A 472 17.58 -1.59 0.86
N LEU A 473 16.46 -2.30 0.87
CA LEU A 473 15.21 -1.87 1.48
C LEU A 473 14.95 -2.67 2.75
N VAL A 474 14.70 -1.96 3.85
CA VAL A 474 14.25 -2.54 5.12
C VAL A 474 12.95 -1.88 5.55
N ALA A 475 12.15 -2.57 6.35
CA ALA A 475 10.98 -2.01 6.99
C ALA A 475 10.82 -2.57 8.41
N ALA A 476 10.16 -1.80 9.28
CA ALA A 476 9.82 -2.20 10.63
C ALA A 476 8.60 -1.43 11.13
N SER A 477 7.86 -2.02 12.08
CA SER A 477 6.77 -1.36 12.80
C SER A 477 7.14 -0.99 14.25
N ASN A 478 6.22 -0.32 14.94
CA ASN A 478 6.27 -0.02 16.36
C ASN A 478 5.76 -1.18 17.25
N VAL A 479 5.43 -2.35 16.69
CA VAL A 479 4.94 -3.52 17.45
C VAL A 479 6.09 -4.15 18.24
N LYS A 480 6.00 -4.17 19.57
CA LYS A 480 6.97 -4.87 20.43
C LYS A 480 6.58 -6.33 20.65
N SER A 481 5.30 -6.56 20.84
CA SER A 481 4.65 -7.86 20.99
C SER A 481 3.16 -7.71 20.70
N TRP A 482 2.41 -8.81 20.71
CA TRP A 482 0.95 -8.79 20.63
C TRP A 482 0.26 -8.01 21.77
N LYS A 483 0.98 -7.68 22.85
CA LYS A 483 0.47 -6.90 24.00
C LYS A 483 0.90 -5.45 24.01
N GLU A 484 1.89 -5.07 23.21
CA GLU A 484 2.56 -3.79 23.40
C GLU A 484 2.98 -3.15 22.07
N LEU A 485 2.56 -1.89 21.91
CA LEU A 485 3.08 -0.96 20.92
C LEU A 485 4.13 -0.04 21.55
N GLY A 486 4.95 0.60 20.71
CA GLY A 486 5.86 1.67 21.13
C GLY A 486 7.34 1.35 20.96
N ALA A 487 7.68 0.35 20.15
CA ALA A 487 9.02 0.31 19.58
C ALA A 487 9.24 1.53 18.66
N ASP A 488 10.50 1.88 18.45
CA ASP A 488 10.91 2.91 17.50
C ASP A 488 11.16 2.24 16.12
N PRO A 489 10.27 2.44 15.12
CA PRO A 489 10.44 1.88 13.78
C PRO A 489 11.74 2.35 13.12
N ALA A 490 12.11 3.62 13.31
CA ALA A 490 13.28 4.22 12.69
C ALA A 490 14.57 3.59 13.21
N LYS A 491 14.64 3.38 14.54
CA LYS A 491 15.77 2.68 15.17
C LYS A 491 15.90 1.25 14.63
N ARG A 492 14.80 0.51 14.52
CA ARG A 492 14.78 -0.86 14.01
C ARG A 492 15.22 -0.94 12.55
N CYS A 493 14.76 -0.02 11.70
CA CYS A 493 15.23 0.08 10.31
C CYS A 493 16.73 0.36 10.23
N ARG A 494 17.26 1.29 11.02
CA ARG A 494 18.72 1.54 11.06
C ARG A 494 19.51 0.32 11.55
N GLU A 495 19.00 -0.42 12.53
CA GLU A 495 19.62 -1.67 12.99
C GLU A 495 19.57 -2.77 11.93
N ALA A 496 18.47 -2.86 11.17
CA ALA A 496 18.35 -3.77 10.04
C ALA A 496 19.29 -3.40 8.89
N LEU A 497 19.48 -2.11 8.55
CA LEU A 497 20.44 -1.72 7.51
C LEU A 497 21.88 -2.09 7.88
N ARG A 498 22.26 -1.95 9.16
CA ARG A 498 23.61 -2.24 9.66
C ARG A 498 24.09 -3.68 9.44
N THR A 499 23.20 -4.66 9.34
CA THR A 499 23.57 -6.06 9.06
C THR A 499 24.23 -6.23 7.69
N SER A 500 23.93 -5.30 6.77
CA SER A 500 24.36 -5.30 5.37
C SER A 500 25.38 -4.20 5.05
N ASP A 501 25.76 -3.39 6.03
CA ASP A 501 26.63 -2.24 5.80
C ASP A 501 28.04 -2.63 5.38
N GLY A 502 28.54 -1.96 4.33
CA GLY A 502 29.85 -2.23 3.76
C GLY A 502 29.97 -3.55 2.97
N LYS A 503 28.91 -4.38 2.92
CA LYS A 503 28.92 -5.60 2.12
C LYS A 503 28.74 -5.25 0.62
N PRO A 504 29.62 -5.71 -0.27
CA PRO A 504 29.37 -5.62 -1.71
C PRO A 504 28.21 -6.54 -2.10
N PHE A 505 27.59 -6.29 -3.26
CA PHE A 505 26.45 -7.07 -3.75
C PHE A 505 26.74 -8.58 -3.77
N GLU A 506 27.94 -8.96 -4.20
CA GLU A 506 28.35 -10.35 -4.32
C GLU A 506 28.40 -11.04 -2.96
N GLN A 507 28.68 -10.30 -1.87
CA GLN A 507 28.60 -10.86 -0.52
C GLN A 507 27.15 -11.02 -0.08
N LEU A 508 26.28 -10.02 -0.31
CA LEU A 508 24.85 -10.12 0.00
C LEU A 508 24.20 -11.30 -0.71
N LEU A 509 24.52 -11.48 -2.00
CA LEU A 509 24.03 -12.62 -2.79
C LEU A 509 24.57 -13.95 -2.25
N ARG A 510 25.87 -14.04 -1.90
CA ARG A 510 26.44 -15.26 -1.32
C ARG A 510 25.79 -15.64 0.01
N ASP A 511 25.59 -14.67 0.90
CA ASP A 511 24.96 -14.90 2.21
C ASP A 511 23.52 -15.40 2.03
N HIS A 512 22.75 -14.73 1.15
CA HIS A 512 21.40 -15.14 0.76
C HIS A 512 21.34 -16.56 0.18
N LEU A 513 22.18 -16.86 -0.82
CA LEU A 513 22.22 -18.18 -1.45
C LEU A 513 22.56 -19.27 -0.46
N THR A 514 23.53 -19.02 0.43
CA THR A 514 23.97 -19.98 1.45
C THR A 514 22.82 -20.31 2.40
N ASP A 515 22.11 -19.30 2.90
CA ASP A 515 20.96 -19.48 3.79
C ASP A 515 19.81 -20.22 3.09
N HIS A 516 19.37 -19.71 1.94
CA HIS A 516 18.21 -20.22 1.24
C HIS A 516 18.44 -21.67 0.74
N GLN A 517 19.60 -21.95 0.11
CA GLN A 517 19.88 -23.27 -0.43
C GLN A 517 20.07 -24.33 0.67
N ALA A 518 20.49 -23.94 1.88
CA ALA A 518 20.57 -24.85 3.02
C ALA A 518 19.21 -25.40 3.46
N LEU A 519 18.12 -24.69 3.17
CA LEU A 519 16.73 -25.12 3.38
C LEU A 519 16.17 -25.78 2.12
N PHE A 520 16.22 -25.06 1.00
CA PHE A 520 15.54 -25.46 -0.23
C PHE A 520 16.11 -26.77 -0.81
N ARG A 521 17.43 -26.97 -0.82
CA ARG A 521 18.04 -28.15 -1.46
C ARG A 521 17.93 -29.45 -0.64
N ARG A 522 17.32 -29.43 0.55
CA ARG A 522 17.09 -30.63 1.37
C ARG A 522 16.18 -31.68 0.72
N VAL A 523 15.25 -31.24 -0.14
CA VAL A 523 14.35 -32.13 -0.88
C VAL A 523 14.44 -31.84 -2.37
N LYS A 524 14.56 -32.93 -3.15
CA LYS A 524 14.46 -32.92 -4.60
C LYS A 524 13.37 -33.90 -5.01
N LEU A 525 12.46 -33.47 -5.87
CA LEU A 525 11.44 -34.31 -6.49
C LEU A 525 11.70 -34.34 -8.00
N ASP A 526 11.85 -35.52 -8.58
CA ASP A 526 12.02 -35.71 -10.02
C ASP A 526 10.90 -36.62 -10.54
N LEU A 527 10.02 -36.05 -11.35
CA LEU A 527 8.90 -36.75 -12.00
C LEU A 527 9.13 -36.94 -13.51
N GLY A 528 10.34 -36.63 -13.98
CA GLY A 528 10.68 -36.58 -15.40
C GLY A 528 10.49 -35.18 -16.02
N ARG A 529 11.08 -35.01 -17.21
CA ARG A 529 11.10 -33.73 -17.94
C ARG A 529 10.79 -33.95 -19.41
N THR A 530 10.02 -33.04 -19.99
CA THR A 530 9.70 -32.99 -21.43
C THR A 530 10.07 -31.62 -22.00
N ALA A 531 9.92 -31.43 -23.31
CA ALA A 531 10.11 -30.13 -23.94
C ALA A 531 9.15 -29.04 -23.42
N ALA A 532 8.04 -29.42 -22.77
CA ALA A 532 7.11 -28.47 -22.15
C ALA A 532 7.76 -27.62 -21.05
N ALA A 533 8.76 -28.17 -20.33
CA ALA A 533 9.50 -27.46 -19.29
C ALA A 533 10.29 -26.24 -19.80
N LEU A 534 10.46 -26.10 -21.12
CA LEU A 534 11.10 -24.94 -21.75
C LEU A 534 10.11 -23.84 -22.13
N LYS A 535 8.79 -24.02 -21.93
CA LYS A 535 7.79 -22.98 -22.23
C LYS A 535 7.63 -22.01 -21.06
N PRO A 536 7.16 -20.76 -21.29
CA PRO A 536 6.76 -19.85 -20.24
C PRO A 536 5.74 -20.47 -19.29
N THR A 537 5.83 -20.16 -18.00
CA THR A 537 5.04 -20.83 -16.95
C THR A 537 3.53 -20.70 -17.17
N ALA A 538 3.05 -19.54 -17.64
CA ALA A 538 1.63 -19.34 -17.95
C ALA A 538 1.13 -20.29 -19.04
N GLU A 539 1.94 -20.51 -20.09
CA GLU A 539 1.62 -21.46 -21.17
C GLU A 539 1.59 -22.90 -20.66
N ARG A 540 2.51 -23.24 -19.74
CA ARG A 540 2.58 -24.56 -19.11
C ARG A 540 1.34 -24.85 -18.25
N VAL A 541 0.92 -23.89 -17.42
CA VAL A 541 -0.27 -24.02 -16.58
C VAL A 541 -1.52 -24.17 -17.45
N ALA A 542 -1.67 -23.34 -18.48
CA ALA A 542 -2.83 -23.41 -19.38
C ALA A 542 -2.94 -24.76 -20.11
N ALA A 543 -1.81 -25.36 -20.50
CA ALA A 543 -1.76 -26.63 -21.22
C ALA A 543 -1.69 -27.87 -20.31
N PHE A 544 -1.62 -27.73 -18.98
CA PHE A 544 -1.31 -28.86 -18.07
C PHE A 544 -2.33 -30.02 -18.18
N GLY A 545 -3.61 -29.70 -18.40
CA GLY A 545 -4.68 -30.69 -18.54
C GLY A 545 -4.54 -31.61 -19.77
N GLU A 546 -3.71 -31.25 -20.75
CA GLU A 546 -3.44 -32.05 -21.94
C GLU A 546 -2.47 -33.22 -21.66
N GLY A 547 -1.90 -33.29 -20.44
CA GLY A 547 -0.84 -34.21 -20.09
C GLY A 547 0.54 -33.75 -20.58
N HIS A 548 1.60 -34.50 -20.27
CA HIS A 548 2.97 -34.30 -20.79
C HIS A 548 3.85 -33.21 -20.14
N ASP A 549 3.50 -32.68 -18.96
CA ASP A 549 4.40 -31.80 -18.19
C ASP A 549 4.56 -32.22 -16.70
N PRO A 550 5.17 -33.40 -16.43
CA PRO A 550 5.40 -33.85 -15.06
C PRO A 550 6.34 -32.93 -14.26
N GLN A 551 7.20 -32.18 -14.95
CA GLN A 551 8.09 -31.22 -14.33
C GLN A 551 7.31 -30.06 -13.70
N LEU A 552 6.16 -29.66 -14.26
CA LEU A 552 5.33 -28.60 -13.66
C LEU A 552 4.77 -29.04 -12.31
N ALA A 553 4.36 -30.30 -12.17
CA ALA A 553 3.91 -30.84 -10.88
C ALA A 553 5.04 -30.82 -9.83
N ALA A 554 6.26 -31.19 -10.22
CA ALA A 554 7.44 -31.08 -9.36
C ALA A 554 7.79 -29.62 -9.03
N LEU A 555 7.63 -28.70 -9.99
CA LEU A 555 7.84 -27.27 -9.80
C LEU A 555 6.83 -26.69 -8.79
N VAL A 556 5.55 -27.05 -8.86
CA VAL A 556 4.51 -26.61 -7.90
C VAL A 556 4.80 -27.15 -6.50
N PHE A 557 5.25 -28.41 -6.39
CA PHE A 557 5.71 -28.96 -5.10
C PHE A 557 6.87 -28.14 -4.51
N GLN A 558 7.90 -27.83 -5.31
CA GLN A 558 9.01 -27.00 -4.86
C GLN A 558 8.59 -25.56 -4.58
N TYR A 559 7.59 -25.03 -5.29
CA TYR A 559 7.06 -23.70 -5.05
C TYR A 559 6.39 -23.60 -3.68
N GLY A 560 5.66 -24.62 -3.23
CA GLY A 560 5.13 -24.67 -1.87
C GLY A 560 6.22 -24.59 -0.79
N ARG A 561 7.33 -25.30 -0.98
CA ARG A 561 8.50 -25.23 -0.07
C ARG A 561 9.15 -23.86 -0.10
N TYR A 562 9.36 -23.30 -1.28
CA TYR A 562 9.89 -21.95 -1.48
C TYR A 562 9.04 -20.89 -0.77
N LEU A 563 7.72 -20.92 -0.95
CA LEU A 563 6.81 -19.96 -0.33
C LEU A 563 6.90 -20.02 1.19
N LEU A 564 6.91 -21.21 1.79
CA LEU A 564 7.04 -21.37 3.24
C LEU A 564 8.38 -20.82 3.76
N ILE A 565 9.49 -21.06 3.06
CA ILE A 565 10.80 -20.43 3.39
C ILE A 565 10.70 -18.90 3.30
N GLY A 566 9.97 -18.39 2.31
CA GLY A 566 9.82 -16.96 2.06
C GLY A 566 8.91 -16.20 3.02
N CYS A 567 7.97 -16.88 3.71
CA CYS A 567 6.97 -16.22 4.57
C CYS A 567 6.91 -16.74 6.02
N SER A 568 7.73 -17.72 6.40
CA SER A 568 7.75 -18.23 7.78
C SER A 568 9.18 -18.64 8.17
N ARG A 569 9.94 -17.69 8.74
CA ARG A 569 11.30 -17.93 9.25
C ARG A 569 11.36 -17.61 10.74
N PRO A 570 12.27 -18.23 11.52
CA PRO A 570 12.40 -17.92 12.95
C PRO A 570 12.51 -16.42 13.22
N GLY A 571 11.66 -15.91 14.11
CA GLY A 571 11.58 -14.49 14.47
C GLY A 571 10.62 -13.64 13.62
N ALA A 572 9.97 -14.22 12.61
CA ALA A 572 8.82 -13.63 11.92
C ALA A 572 7.50 -14.04 12.59
N GLU A 573 6.40 -13.37 12.22
CA GLU A 573 5.04 -13.88 12.47
C GLU A 573 4.75 -15.13 11.63
N PRO A 574 3.74 -15.94 12.01
CA PRO A 574 3.31 -17.07 11.18
C PRO A 574 2.87 -16.64 9.78
N ALA A 575 2.94 -17.54 8.80
CA ALA A 575 2.33 -17.35 7.49
C ALA A 575 0.81 -17.13 7.58
N THR A 576 0.33 -15.96 7.13
CA THR A 576 -1.10 -15.62 7.04
C THR A 576 -1.81 -16.37 5.91
N LEU A 577 -3.11 -16.09 5.67
CA LEU A 577 -3.82 -16.55 4.46
C LEU A 577 -3.09 -16.24 3.15
N GLN A 578 -2.28 -15.17 3.11
CA GLN A 578 -1.50 -14.77 1.94
C GLN A 578 0.02 -14.89 2.16
N GLY A 579 0.45 -15.69 3.15
CA GLY A 579 1.85 -15.76 3.57
C GLY A 579 2.28 -14.44 4.22
N VAL A 580 3.08 -13.66 3.49
CA VAL A 580 3.51 -12.29 3.85
C VAL A 580 3.23 -11.29 2.73
N TRP A 581 2.51 -11.68 1.67
CA TRP A 581 2.30 -10.86 0.47
C TRP A 581 0.85 -10.40 0.37
N ASN A 582 0.60 -9.09 0.56
CA ASN A 582 -0.74 -8.52 0.49
C ASN A 582 -0.70 -7.08 -0.06
N PRO A 583 -1.44 -6.75 -1.13
CA PRO A 583 -1.51 -5.38 -1.67
C PRO A 583 -2.68 -4.55 -1.11
N HIS A 584 -3.60 -5.14 -0.35
CA HIS A 584 -4.87 -4.49 0.03
C HIS A 584 -4.85 -3.97 1.46
N LEU A 585 -5.40 -2.76 1.66
CA LEU A 585 -5.71 -2.26 3.01
C LEU A 585 -6.89 -3.00 3.65
N ASP A 586 -7.79 -3.54 2.83
CA ASP A 586 -8.92 -4.39 3.24
C ASP A 586 -8.84 -5.70 2.45
N PRO A 587 -7.96 -6.64 2.85
CA PRO A 587 -7.79 -7.89 2.14
C PRO A 587 -8.92 -8.89 2.42
N PRO A 588 -9.18 -9.84 1.50
CA PRO A 588 -10.12 -10.93 1.72
C PRO A 588 -9.90 -11.64 3.07
N TRP A 589 -10.96 -11.72 3.88
CA TRP A 589 -10.92 -12.27 5.24
C TRP A 589 -9.85 -11.66 6.16
N GLY A 590 -9.47 -10.41 5.90
CA GLY A 590 -8.45 -9.67 6.65
C GLY A 590 -7.02 -10.19 6.47
N SER A 591 -6.79 -11.15 5.54
CA SER A 591 -5.54 -11.91 5.44
C SER A 591 -5.04 -12.35 6.83
N LYS A 592 -5.99 -12.80 7.67
CA LYS A 592 -5.78 -13.22 9.06
C LYS A 592 -5.22 -14.64 9.14
N PHE A 593 -5.26 -15.22 10.34
CA PHE A 593 -5.02 -16.63 10.58
C PHE A 593 -6.35 -17.36 10.76
N THR A 594 -6.89 -17.94 9.69
CA THR A 594 -8.09 -18.79 9.77
C THR A 594 -7.67 -20.20 10.16
N CYS A 595 -8.22 -20.71 11.26
CA CYS A 595 -7.74 -21.88 12.00
C CYS A 595 -8.73 -23.05 11.96
N ASN A 596 -9.76 -22.99 11.11
CA ASN A 596 -10.64 -24.12 10.85
C ASN A 596 -10.22 -24.96 9.63
N ILE A 597 -9.09 -24.62 9.00
CA ILE A 597 -8.36 -25.42 7.99
C ILE A 597 -7.09 -24.69 7.49
N ASN A 598 -7.16 -23.38 7.24
CA ASN A 598 -6.17 -22.68 6.40
C ASN A 598 -4.78 -22.59 7.05
N THR A 599 -4.71 -22.13 8.30
CA THR A 599 -3.43 -21.98 9.01
C THR A 599 -2.79 -23.33 9.24
N GLN A 600 -3.55 -24.38 9.53
CA GLN A 600 -3.03 -25.75 9.59
C GLN A 600 -2.40 -26.15 8.25
N MET A 601 -3.13 -25.92 7.15
CA MET A 601 -2.69 -26.27 5.80
C MET A 601 -1.38 -25.58 5.40
N ASN A 602 -1.18 -24.32 5.82
CA ASN A 602 0.08 -23.59 5.59
C ASN A 602 1.30 -24.37 6.12
N TYR A 603 1.15 -25.12 7.22
CA TYR A 603 2.25 -25.79 7.90
C TYR A 603 2.31 -27.31 7.74
N TRP A 604 1.34 -27.94 7.07
CA TRP A 604 1.44 -29.35 6.69
C TRP A 604 2.76 -29.74 5.98
N PRO A 605 3.33 -28.89 5.08
CA PRO A 605 4.61 -29.23 4.46
C PRO A 605 5.83 -29.01 5.37
N ALA A 606 5.73 -28.30 6.50
CA ALA A 606 6.89 -27.86 7.28
C ALA A 606 7.80 -29.05 7.67
N GLU A 607 7.25 -30.06 8.34
CA GLU A 607 8.05 -31.21 8.76
C GLU A 607 8.30 -32.19 7.61
N SER A 608 7.22 -32.57 6.90
CA SER A 608 7.25 -33.62 5.87
C SER A 608 8.12 -33.27 4.66
N THR A 609 8.42 -31.98 4.44
CA THR A 609 9.29 -31.49 3.35
C THR A 609 10.61 -30.88 3.85
N ALA A 610 11.01 -31.23 5.08
CA ALA A 610 12.30 -30.92 5.70
C ALA A 610 12.57 -29.42 5.94
N LEU A 611 11.55 -28.69 6.40
CA LEU A 611 11.58 -27.28 6.80
C LEU A 611 11.11 -27.06 8.27
N PRO A 612 11.61 -27.82 9.27
CA PRO A 612 11.17 -27.68 10.66
C PRO A 612 11.39 -26.26 11.21
N GLU A 613 12.43 -25.56 10.77
CA GLU A 613 12.73 -24.19 11.20
C GLU A 613 11.64 -23.19 10.77
N CYS A 614 10.95 -23.48 9.66
CA CYS A 614 9.84 -22.66 9.20
C CYS A 614 8.57 -22.86 10.01
N HIS A 615 8.52 -23.87 10.90
CA HIS A 615 7.38 -24.13 11.79
C HIS A 615 7.43 -23.28 13.08
N GLU A 616 8.62 -22.78 13.42
CA GLU A 616 8.90 -22.04 14.65
C GLU A 616 7.97 -20.82 14.89
N PRO A 617 7.64 -19.98 13.89
CA PRO A 617 6.69 -18.88 14.07
C PRO A 617 5.31 -19.32 14.61
N LEU A 618 4.78 -20.44 14.11
CA LEU A 618 3.51 -20.98 14.60
C LEU A 618 3.61 -21.43 16.07
N PHE A 619 4.73 -22.05 16.46
CA PHE A 619 4.94 -22.46 17.84
C PHE A 619 5.06 -21.26 18.79
N ALA A 620 5.63 -20.15 18.33
CA ALA A 620 5.68 -18.90 19.10
C ALA A 620 4.27 -18.35 19.29
N ALA A 621 3.49 -18.23 18.21
CA ALA A 621 2.10 -17.81 18.27
C ALA A 621 1.25 -18.71 19.17
N LEU A 622 1.44 -20.03 19.16
CA LEU A 622 0.71 -20.96 20.03
C LEU A 622 1.01 -20.75 21.53
N GLY A 623 2.24 -20.37 21.87
CA GLY A 623 2.59 -19.99 23.24
C GLY A 623 1.82 -18.75 23.70
N GLU A 624 1.64 -17.78 22.82
CA GLU A 624 0.92 -16.53 23.09
C GLU A 624 -0.61 -16.73 23.08
N LEU A 625 -1.12 -17.52 22.14
CA LEU A 625 -2.53 -17.90 22.04
C LEU A 625 -2.98 -18.74 23.24
N ARG A 626 -2.08 -19.53 23.84
CA ARG A 626 -2.36 -20.20 25.11
C ARG A 626 -2.69 -19.18 26.20
N GLU A 627 -1.98 -18.06 26.26
CA GLU A 627 -2.21 -17.03 27.26
C GLU A 627 -3.53 -16.27 27.03
N SER A 628 -3.78 -15.75 25.84
CA SER A 628 -5.07 -15.08 25.54
C SER A 628 -6.26 -16.05 25.58
N GLY A 629 -6.03 -17.29 25.16
CA GLY A 629 -7.02 -18.37 25.17
C GLY A 629 -7.40 -18.84 26.57
N GLN A 630 -6.53 -18.70 27.57
CA GLN A 630 -6.88 -18.94 28.99
C GLN A 630 -7.93 -17.93 29.48
N VAL A 631 -7.78 -16.66 29.10
CA VAL A 631 -8.78 -15.62 29.40
C VAL A 631 -10.11 -15.95 28.71
N THR A 632 -10.05 -16.37 27.44
CA THR A 632 -11.26 -16.76 26.70
C THR A 632 -11.94 -17.99 27.31
N ALA A 633 -11.18 -19.01 27.69
CA ALA A 633 -11.71 -20.22 28.34
C ALA A 633 -12.46 -19.88 29.64
N LEU A 634 -11.91 -18.97 30.45
CA LEU A 634 -12.55 -18.51 31.68
C LEU A 634 -13.81 -17.68 31.40
N GLU A 635 -13.71 -16.62 30.61
CA GLU A 635 -14.79 -15.64 30.43
C GLU A 635 -15.98 -16.20 29.63
N HIS A 636 -15.72 -17.06 28.65
CA HIS A 636 -16.77 -17.65 27.80
C HIS A 636 -17.28 -18.97 28.32
N TYR A 637 -16.44 -19.79 28.96
CA TYR A 637 -16.80 -21.17 29.28
C TYR A 637 -16.71 -21.52 30.77
N GLY A 638 -16.18 -20.62 31.62
CA GLY A 638 -15.91 -20.94 33.02
C GLY A 638 -14.95 -22.12 33.18
N ALA A 639 -14.11 -22.38 32.17
CA ALA A 639 -13.29 -23.57 32.05
C ALA A 639 -11.81 -23.25 32.31
N ARG A 640 -11.06 -24.27 32.77
CA ARG A 640 -9.60 -24.23 32.80
C ARG A 640 -9.04 -24.47 31.40
N GLY A 641 -7.72 -24.43 31.28
CA GLY A 641 -7.04 -24.65 30.00
C GLY A 641 -7.12 -23.42 29.10
N TRP A 642 -7.05 -23.62 27.78
CA TRP A 642 -7.18 -22.54 26.81
C TRP A 642 -8.00 -22.96 25.60
N VAL A 643 -8.64 -21.99 24.95
CA VAL A 643 -9.43 -22.19 23.74
C VAL A 643 -9.11 -21.13 22.71
N LEU A 644 -9.12 -21.54 21.44
CA LEU A 644 -9.10 -20.67 20.28
C LEU A 644 -10.17 -21.18 19.31
N HIS A 645 -10.92 -20.23 18.74
CA HIS A 645 -11.98 -20.50 17.77
C HIS A 645 -11.44 -20.57 16.33
N HIS A 646 -12.24 -20.18 15.34
CA HIS A 646 -11.88 -20.34 13.92
C HIS A 646 -10.90 -19.30 13.39
N ASN A 647 -10.54 -18.27 14.14
CA ASN A 647 -9.65 -17.20 13.68
C ASN A 647 -8.80 -16.58 14.82
N PHE A 648 -7.58 -16.15 14.49
CA PHE A 648 -6.80 -15.17 15.26
C PHE A 648 -6.11 -14.13 14.33
N ASP A 649 -5.53 -13.09 14.94
CA ASP A 649 -4.78 -12.01 14.28
C ASP A 649 -3.48 -11.67 15.03
N LEU A 650 -2.81 -10.57 14.65
CA LEU A 650 -1.59 -10.10 15.31
C LEU A 650 -1.75 -9.92 16.83
N TRP A 651 -2.94 -9.55 17.29
CA TRP A 651 -3.24 -9.27 18.70
C TRP A 651 -3.69 -10.52 19.47
N ARG A 652 -3.58 -11.70 18.87
CA ARG A 652 -3.88 -13.01 19.46
C ARG A 652 -5.31 -13.13 19.97
N GLY A 653 -6.26 -12.57 19.23
CA GLY A 653 -7.68 -12.73 19.51
C GLY A 653 -8.12 -14.19 19.43
N THR A 654 -8.66 -14.72 20.52
CA THR A 654 -9.05 -16.14 20.64
C THR A 654 -10.55 -16.38 20.78
N ALA A 655 -11.35 -15.34 21.04
CA ALA A 655 -12.80 -15.41 21.22
C ALA A 655 -13.56 -15.60 19.88
N PRO A 656 -14.81 -16.09 19.88
CA PRO A 656 -15.54 -16.37 18.65
C PRO A 656 -15.98 -15.07 17.95
N ILE A 657 -15.65 -14.91 16.67
CA ILE A 657 -15.89 -13.69 15.89
C ILE A 657 -16.93 -13.91 14.76
N ASN A 658 -17.27 -12.85 14.03
CA ASN A 658 -18.20 -12.84 12.90
C ASN A 658 -19.64 -13.18 13.29
N HIS A 659 -20.04 -14.46 13.25
CA HIS A 659 -21.39 -14.89 13.54
C HIS A 659 -21.40 -16.20 14.34
N ALA A 660 -22.37 -16.36 15.24
CA ALA A 660 -22.44 -17.51 16.14
C ALA A 660 -22.54 -18.86 15.41
N ASN A 661 -23.14 -18.91 14.22
CA ASN A 661 -23.35 -20.16 13.48
C ASN A 661 -22.08 -20.80 12.89
N HIS A 662 -20.95 -20.08 12.85
CA HIS A 662 -19.66 -20.63 12.43
C HIS A 662 -18.51 -20.21 13.37
N GLY A 663 -18.62 -19.04 13.99
CA GLY A 663 -17.58 -18.50 14.87
C GLY A 663 -17.44 -19.25 16.19
N ILE A 664 -18.51 -19.84 16.72
CA ILE A 664 -18.45 -20.71 17.91
C ILE A 664 -18.02 -22.11 17.47
N TRP A 665 -16.73 -22.23 17.14
CA TRP A 665 -16.07 -23.47 16.80
C TRP A 665 -14.83 -23.66 17.68
N VAL A 666 -14.94 -24.43 18.76
CA VAL A 666 -13.97 -24.43 19.88
C VAL A 666 -12.72 -25.28 19.66
N THR A 667 -12.51 -25.83 18.47
CA THR A 667 -11.44 -26.83 18.23
C THR A 667 -10.20 -26.27 17.51
N GLY A 668 -10.15 -24.96 17.24
CA GLY A 668 -9.02 -24.32 16.55
C GLY A 668 -7.71 -24.44 17.30
N GLY A 669 -7.73 -24.10 18.59
CA GLY A 669 -6.55 -24.23 19.46
C GLY A 669 -6.05 -25.66 19.58
N ALA A 670 -6.97 -26.62 19.74
CA ALA A 670 -6.61 -28.04 19.83
C ALA A 670 -6.05 -28.59 18.52
N TRP A 671 -6.62 -28.23 17.37
CA TRP A 671 -6.10 -28.68 16.08
C TRP A 671 -4.71 -28.08 15.81
N LEU A 672 -4.51 -26.77 16.02
CA LEU A 672 -3.17 -26.19 15.89
C LEU A 672 -2.17 -26.79 16.89
N ALA A 673 -2.58 -27.14 18.11
CA ALA A 673 -1.69 -27.79 19.07
C ALA A 673 -1.14 -29.15 18.59
N LEU A 674 -1.82 -29.83 17.66
CA LEU A 674 -1.28 -31.05 17.04
C LEU A 674 0.01 -30.80 16.25
N HIS A 675 0.24 -29.59 15.75
CA HIS A 675 1.48 -29.23 15.08
C HIS A 675 2.71 -29.34 16.00
N LEU A 676 2.54 -29.03 17.29
CA LEU A 676 3.60 -29.21 18.29
C LEU A 676 3.93 -30.70 18.49
N TRP A 677 2.90 -31.56 18.49
CA TRP A 677 3.10 -33.00 18.58
C TRP A 677 3.77 -33.55 17.32
N GLU A 678 3.32 -33.13 16.14
CA GLU A 678 3.95 -33.54 14.88
C GLU A 678 5.42 -33.15 14.85
N HIS A 679 5.79 -31.93 15.25
CA HIS A 679 7.20 -31.55 15.36
C HIS A 679 8.00 -32.53 16.21
N TYR A 680 7.52 -32.86 17.42
CA TYR A 680 8.17 -33.88 18.24
C TYR A 680 8.23 -35.26 17.56
N ARG A 681 7.18 -35.69 16.86
CA ARG A 681 7.20 -36.99 16.15
C ARG A 681 8.26 -37.04 15.04
N PHE A 682 8.53 -35.91 14.38
CA PHE A 682 9.53 -35.81 13.32
C PHE A 682 10.96 -35.66 13.86
N THR A 683 11.14 -34.93 14.96
CA THR A 683 12.48 -34.59 15.49
C THR A 683 12.92 -35.46 16.67
N LEU A 684 11.98 -36.03 17.41
CA LEU A 684 12.16 -36.68 18.71
C LEU A 684 12.84 -35.77 19.75
N ASP A 685 12.70 -34.45 19.62
CA ASP A 685 13.24 -33.48 20.57
C ASP A 685 12.43 -33.48 21.88
N GLU A 686 12.89 -34.28 22.85
CA GLU A 686 12.27 -34.37 24.17
C GLU A 686 12.32 -33.05 24.95
N GLN A 687 13.30 -32.18 24.69
CA GLN A 687 13.39 -30.89 25.37
C GLN A 687 12.29 -29.96 24.86
N PHE A 688 12.14 -29.85 23.54
CA PHE A 688 11.02 -29.14 22.93
C PHE A 688 9.67 -29.67 23.43
N LEU A 689 9.52 -31.00 23.48
CA LEU A 689 8.30 -31.63 23.97
C LEU A 689 7.99 -31.20 25.40
N ARG A 690 8.98 -31.32 26.30
CA ARG A 690 8.82 -31.05 27.74
C ARG A 690 8.57 -29.58 28.03
N ASP A 691 9.37 -28.70 27.44
CA ASP A 691 9.46 -27.31 27.86
C ASP A 691 8.43 -26.43 27.14
N ARG A 692 8.02 -26.81 25.93
CA ARG A 692 7.15 -25.97 25.08
C ARG A 692 5.88 -26.68 24.63
N ALA A 693 5.98 -27.84 23.98
CA ALA A 693 4.83 -28.48 23.35
C ALA A 693 3.81 -29.02 24.37
N TYR A 694 4.27 -29.86 25.31
CA TYR A 694 3.40 -30.57 26.26
C TYR A 694 2.58 -29.63 27.15
N PRO A 695 3.13 -28.54 27.71
CA PRO A 695 2.33 -27.57 28.45
C PRO A 695 1.17 -26.97 27.63
N ILE A 696 1.40 -26.64 26.35
CA ILE A 696 0.36 -26.08 25.48
C ILE A 696 -0.70 -27.12 25.14
N MET A 697 -0.29 -28.34 24.76
CA MET A 697 -1.21 -29.43 24.44
C MET A 697 -2.04 -29.87 25.66
N LYS A 698 -1.39 -29.96 26.83
CA LYS A 698 -2.06 -30.33 28.08
C LYS A 698 -3.15 -29.34 28.44
N ASP A 699 -2.88 -28.04 28.33
CA ASP A 699 -3.88 -27.02 28.64
C ASP A 699 -5.01 -26.99 27.60
N ALA A 700 -4.74 -27.33 26.32
CA ALA A 700 -5.80 -27.50 25.33
C ALA A 700 -6.71 -28.69 25.70
N ALA A 701 -6.12 -29.83 26.10
CA ALA A 701 -6.88 -30.98 26.57
C ALA A 701 -7.65 -30.70 27.86
N LEU A 702 -7.09 -29.89 28.77
CA LEU A 702 -7.74 -29.47 30.01
C LEU A 702 -9.01 -28.67 29.76
N PHE A 703 -9.04 -27.84 28.71
CA PHE A 703 -10.26 -27.15 28.30
C PHE A 703 -11.38 -28.15 27.95
N PHE A 704 -11.08 -29.18 27.14
CA PHE A 704 -12.09 -30.19 26.79
C PHE A 704 -12.54 -31.03 27.99
N ALA A 705 -11.65 -31.29 28.95
CA ALA A 705 -12.02 -31.99 30.18
C ALA A 705 -13.09 -31.22 31.00
N ASP A 706 -13.11 -29.89 30.92
CA ASP A 706 -14.11 -29.04 31.58
C ASP A 706 -15.30 -28.70 30.67
N PHE A 707 -15.08 -28.62 29.36
CA PHE A 707 -16.08 -28.18 28.39
C PHE A 707 -17.06 -29.29 27.98
N LEU A 708 -16.60 -30.54 27.87
CA LEU A 708 -17.44 -31.66 27.45
C LEU A 708 -18.55 -31.95 28.47
N VAL A 709 -19.75 -32.21 27.98
CA VAL A 709 -20.92 -32.57 28.80
C VAL A 709 -21.54 -33.88 28.31
N GLU A 710 -22.19 -34.62 29.19
CA GLU A 710 -22.90 -35.83 28.82
C GLU A 710 -24.15 -35.49 27.99
N ASP A 711 -24.27 -36.11 26.81
CA ASP A 711 -25.49 -36.03 26.01
C ASP A 711 -26.59 -36.88 26.67
N PRO A 712 -27.74 -36.28 27.06
CA PRO A 712 -28.82 -37.02 27.70
C PRO A 712 -29.44 -38.10 26.81
N LYS A 713 -29.19 -38.09 25.49
CA LYS A 713 -29.70 -39.11 24.55
C LYS A 713 -28.74 -40.30 24.38
N THR A 714 -27.44 -40.04 24.26
CA THR A 714 -26.45 -41.08 23.91
C THR A 714 -25.50 -41.46 25.05
N VAL A 715 -25.51 -40.73 26.17
CA VAL A 715 -24.56 -40.82 27.29
C VAL A 715 -23.08 -40.62 26.92
N TRP A 716 -22.81 -40.17 25.69
CA TRP A 716 -21.47 -39.78 25.26
C TRP A 716 -21.14 -38.36 25.72
N LEU A 717 -19.86 -38.11 25.97
CA LEU A 717 -19.37 -36.76 26.16
C LEU A 717 -19.36 -36.03 24.81
N ILE A 718 -20.11 -34.92 24.73
CA ILE A 718 -20.24 -34.09 23.53
C ILE A 718 -19.71 -32.67 23.77
N SER A 719 -19.25 -32.05 22.69
CA SER A 719 -18.77 -30.66 22.68
C SER A 719 -19.84 -29.75 22.08
N GLY A 720 -20.62 -29.08 22.94
CA GLY A 720 -21.64 -28.11 22.54
C GLY A 720 -21.63 -26.87 23.44
N PRO A 721 -21.86 -25.65 22.92
CA PRO A 721 -22.16 -25.32 21.53
C PRO A 721 -20.94 -25.44 20.59
N SER A 722 -21.15 -25.88 19.35
CA SER A 722 -20.12 -25.96 18.30
C SER A 722 -20.75 -25.87 16.90
N ASN A 723 -19.99 -26.14 15.84
CA ASN A 723 -20.50 -26.34 14.49
C ASN A 723 -19.59 -27.29 13.69
N SER A 724 -20.07 -27.77 12.54
CA SER A 724 -19.23 -28.40 11.51
C SER A 724 -18.85 -27.32 10.51
N PRO A 725 -17.62 -26.77 10.53
CA PRO A 725 -17.26 -25.61 9.71
C PRO A 725 -17.58 -25.83 8.21
N GLU A 726 -18.35 -24.99 7.53
CA GLU A 726 -19.20 -23.88 8.00
C GLU A 726 -20.67 -24.15 7.62
N GLN A 727 -21.15 -25.37 7.91
CA GLN A 727 -22.48 -25.85 7.53
C GLN A 727 -23.29 -26.34 8.73
N GLY A 728 -24.61 -26.30 8.60
CA GLY A 728 -25.55 -26.86 9.59
C GLY A 728 -25.81 -25.99 10.82
N GLY A 729 -25.06 -24.89 11.01
CA GLY A 729 -25.28 -23.92 12.08
C GLY A 729 -24.73 -24.34 13.45
N LEU A 730 -25.15 -23.62 14.50
CA LEU A 730 -24.74 -23.89 15.89
C LEU A 730 -25.40 -25.17 16.39
N VAL A 731 -24.64 -26.15 16.88
CA VAL A 731 -25.13 -27.47 17.35
C VAL A 731 -24.65 -27.81 18.75
#